data_AF-A0A2P4R981-F1
#
_entry.id   AF-A0A2P4R981-F1
#
_cell.length_a   1.000
_cell.length_b   1.000
_cell.length_c   1.000
_cell.angle_alpha   90.00
_cell.angle_beta   90.00
_cell.angle_gamma   90.00
#
_symmetry.space_group_name_H-M   'P 1'
#
loop_
_entity.id
_entity.type
_entity.pdbx_description
1 polymer ?
#
loop_
_entity_poly.entity_id
_entity_poly.type
_entity_poly.pdbx_seq_one_letter_code
_entity_poly.pdbx_strand_id
1 'polypeptide(L)'
;MVYILYFERYILRRKIMLEIKRRLGLRRVRVGIGFLTCNFALGVGFCLKNCYEVRAETTNSIQSVLNSNSAAITFPMSNLTDNIMPVSIATVSQSGVDGTCNWDIDSNGKLTIHAGRLVYGLGTWSSYASSIKSVYVEPGVILGSYDSVSSAGVADGNNVFSNLPNVITIDVTNLDVSTSQTFASLFYNDAKLTQIIGLDTWDTSACTTMTSMFNNDKSLTSLDLSKFKTSNVTLFGSMFSGDLGLQALDVSGFDTSKATSMTGMFSSVPGKITGLNKFDVSSVTNMNSIFKDNDFTKTDPDDIKNWNISKVTSLAYVFQNVKFNSLDLSNWDLSNVTDMTGLFSGDSNIDKVKNIADWDVSKVTNMDSMFYNVTDSDLSVVNNWDVSNVTNMGSMFNGCKNLTSLDLSKWNTSSLSGVSSMFRYDKLLNEDNLLGYQTLVTKKASNMYAMFSGTGFGTIDLSQYDTSNVTNFESLFAGTSKLQKIIGTFDTSSATNFSSMFQNTTLPNFDGLNVADWDTSKVQSMANTFDGCGVKDYSPIKNWNTSSVTDLSRTFSAITGVATLPINDWDVSKVNRFYMTFYNSEFTELPIENWNTSSATNMYETFFGEKSVKNLNLSKWNTSKVTTFYAMFNSMADLRTLDISNFDTTKATDISYLFGSVTSNLWKVNWVQK
;
A
#
# COMPACT_ATOMS: atom_id res chain seq x y z
N MET A 1 32.93 -6.02 8.54
CA MET A 1 34.03 -6.59 9.35
C MET A 1 34.63 -5.54 10.30
N VAL A 2 33.78 -4.88 11.12
CA VAL A 2 34.15 -4.02 12.27
C VAL A 2 33.30 -4.37 13.52
N TYR A 3 32.33 -5.29 13.37
CA TYR A 3 31.33 -5.62 14.40
C TYR A 3 31.73 -6.71 15.40
N ILE A 4 32.89 -7.39 15.21
CA ILE A 4 33.34 -8.45 16.12
C ILE A 4 34.08 -7.89 17.35
N LEU A 5 34.62 -6.67 17.29
CA LEU A 5 35.47 -6.12 18.37
C LEU A 5 34.70 -5.51 19.56
N TYR A 6 33.42 -5.15 19.40
CA TYR A 6 32.60 -4.65 20.51
C TYR A 6 32.01 -5.79 21.36
N PHE A 7 31.71 -6.94 20.74
CA PHE A 7 31.15 -8.12 21.40
C PHE A 7 32.15 -8.78 22.36
N GLU A 8 33.43 -8.81 22.01
CA GLU A 8 34.48 -9.29 22.93
C GLU A 8 34.70 -8.37 24.13
N ARG A 9 34.54 -7.04 23.98
CA ARG A 9 34.75 -6.08 25.07
C ARG A 9 33.67 -6.14 26.17
N TYR A 10 32.43 -6.45 25.81
CA TYR A 10 31.33 -6.56 26.79
C TYR A 10 31.38 -7.89 27.58
N ILE A 11 31.66 -9.01 26.89
CA ILE A 11 31.87 -10.32 27.53
C ILE A 11 33.12 -10.29 28.43
N LEU A 12 34.18 -9.59 28.01
CA LEU A 12 35.39 -9.40 28.80
C LEU A 12 35.11 -8.55 30.06
N ARG A 13 34.31 -7.47 29.97
CA ARG A 13 33.85 -6.69 31.13
C ARG A 13 33.07 -7.53 32.14
N ARG A 14 32.17 -8.41 31.68
CA ARG A 14 31.37 -9.29 32.56
C ARG A 14 32.21 -10.39 33.20
N LYS A 15 33.15 -11.00 32.47
CA LYS A 15 34.10 -12.00 33.00
C LYS A 15 35.09 -11.41 34.01
N ILE A 16 35.60 -10.20 33.77
CA ILE A 16 36.47 -9.47 34.71
C ILE A 16 35.71 -9.14 35.99
N MET A 17 34.48 -8.64 35.91
CA MET A 17 33.63 -8.36 37.08
C MET A 17 33.29 -9.61 37.90
N LEU A 18 33.06 -10.75 37.25
CA LEU A 18 32.80 -12.04 37.92
C LEU A 18 34.06 -12.62 38.59
N GLU A 19 35.22 -12.52 37.95
CA GLU A 19 36.50 -12.98 38.54
C GLU A 19 36.98 -12.07 39.68
N ILE A 20 36.69 -10.76 39.62
CA ILE A 20 36.89 -9.82 40.74
C ILE A 20 36.01 -10.20 41.94
N LYS A 21 34.72 -10.51 41.72
CA LYS A 21 33.83 -10.99 42.79
C LYS A 21 34.26 -12.33 43.38
N ARG A 22 34.83 -13.23 42.55
CA ARG A 22 35.34 -14.55 42.97
C ARG A 22 36.63 -14.46 43.78
N ARG A 23 37.53 -13.53 43.45
CA ARG A 23 38.81 -13.33 44.17
C ARG A 23 38.69 -12.48 45.43
N LEU A 24 37.65 -11.66 45.57
CA LEU A 24 37.42 -10.80 46.73
C LEU A 24 36.52 -11.41 47.83
N GLY A 25 35.93 -12.60 47.62
CA GLY A 25 35.32 -13.40 48.70
C GLY A 25 34.09 -12.81 49.42
N LEU A 26 33.35 -11.87 48.80
CA LEU A 26 32.27 -11.15 49.47
C LEU A 26 30.92 -11.90 49.42
N ARG A 27 30.48 -12.48 50.56
CA ARG A 27 29.13 -13.02 50.80
C ARG A 27 28.28 -12.01 51.60
N ARG A 28 27.18 -11.55 50.98
CA ARG A 28 26.00 -10.83 51.54
C ARG A 28 26.22 -9.52 52.33
N VAL A 29 25.56 -8.45 51.87
CA VAL A 29 24.59 -7.53 52.55
C VAL A 29 24.68 -6.08 52.01
N ARG A 30 23.49 -5.51 51.78
CA ARG A 30 23.07 -4.10 51.50
C ARG A 30 23.74 -3.05 52.42
N VAL A 31 23.85 -1.75 52.16
CA VAL A 31 23.57 -0.74 51.11
C VAL A 31 24.42 0.47 51.54
N GLY A 32 24.94 1.27 50.61
CA GLY A 32 25.54 2.57 50.94
C GLY A 32 26.03 3.30 49.69
N ILE A 33 25.45 4.47 49.46
CA ILE A 33 25.57 5.33 48.27
C ILE A 33 27.03 5.76 48.02
N GLY A 34 27.44 5.78 46.74
CA GLY A 34 28.70 6.37 46.30
C GLY A 34 29.15 5.86 44.93
N PHE A 35 28.81 6.61 43.88
CA PHE A 35 29.25 6.38 42.50
C PHE A 35 30.78 6.29 42.40
N LEU A 36 31.30 5.29 41.67
CA LEU A 36 32.57 5.42 40.96
C LEU A 36 32.52 4.60 39.67
N THR A 37 32.01 5.22 38.61
CA THR A 37 32.22 4.80 37.23
C THR A 37 33.65 5.18 36.83
N CYS A 38 34.52 4.20 36.58
CA CYS A 38 35.81 4.44 35.95
C CYS A 38 35.77 3.87 34.52
N ASN A 39 35.59 4.77 33.54
CA ASN A 39 35.72 4.48 32.12
C ASN A 39 37.21 4.36 31.78
N PHE A 40 37.69 3.14 31.49
CA PHE A 40 38.93 2.96 30.75
C PHE A 40 38.63 3.04 29.25
N ALA A 41 38.92 4.19 28.66
CA ALA A 41 39.20 4.31 27.25
C ALA A 41 40.63 4.84 27.14
N LEU A 42 41.56 3.96 26.75
CA LEU A 42 42.79 4.24 26.00
C LEU A 42 43.54 2.91 25.87
N GLY A 43 43.68 2.42 24.64
CA GLY A 43 44.52 1.29 24.30
C GLY A 43 46.00 1.68 24.30
N VAL A 44 46.54 2.07 25.45
CA VAL A 44 47.98 2.22 25.69
C VAL A 44 48.27 1.67 27.08
N GLY A 45 49.01 0.57 27.16
CA GLY A 45 49.48 0.05 28.43
C GLY A 45 50.53 1.00 29.02
N PHE A 46 50.28 1.51 30.22
CA PHE A 46 51.31 2.18 31.02
C PHE A 46 51.59 1.37 32.26
N CYS A 47 52.86 1.07 32.49
CA CYS A 47 53.36 0.49 33.72
C CYS A 47 54.11 1.61 34.45
N LEU A 48 53.52 2.15 35.52
CA LEU A 48 54.24 3.06 36.42
C LEU A 48 55.01 2.20 37.41
N LYS A 49 56.34 2.28 37.35
CA LYS A 49 57.23 1.63 38.31
C LYS A 49 57.24 2.47 39.58
N ASN A 50 56.92 1.83 40.69
CA ASN A 50 56.83 2.34 42.08
C ASN A 50 55.51 3.05 42.43
N CYS A 51 54.86 2.48 43.44
CA CYS A 51 53.53 2.79 43.96
C CYS A 51 53.34 4.26 44.35
N TYR A 52 52.31 4.90 43.81
CA TYR A 52 51.44 5.84 44.54
C TYR A 52 50.02 5.76 43.95
N GLU A 53 49.03 5.52 44.80
CA GLU A 53 47.61 5.62 44.48
C GLU A 53 47.26 7.10 44.32
N VAL A 54 46.66 7.51 43.19
CA VAL A 54 46.10 8.86 43.04
C VAL A 54 44.62 8.73 42.71
N ARG A 55 43.77 9.13 43.67
CA ARG A 55 42.33 9.30 43.45
C ARG A 55 42.07 10.67 42.85
N ALA A 56 41.44 10.70 41.69
CA ALA A 56 40.90 11.90 41.06
C ALA A 56 39.38 11.71 40.91
N GLU A 57 38.60 12.51 41.62
CA GLU A 57 37.14 12.34 41.71
C GLU A 57 36.36 13.16 40.65
N THR A 58 37.05 14.03 39.90
CA THR A 58 36.45 14.82 38.78
C THR A 58 37.45 15.05 37.64
N THR A 59 36.96 15.34 36.42
CA THR A 59 37.80 15.61 35.24
C THR A 59 38.81 16.75 35.45
N ASN A 60 38.46 17.76 36.25
CA ASN A 60 39.36 18.87 36.62
C ASN A 60 40.52 18.42 37.53
N SER A 61 40.30 17.44 38.40
CA SER A 61 41.35 16.88 39.27
C SER A 61 42.38 16.04 38.49
N ILE A 62 41.98 15.41 37.38
CA ILE A 62 42.90 14.70 36.48
C ILE A 62 43.84 15.68 35.78
N GLN A 63 43.33 16.82 35.30
CA GLN A 63 44.14 17.84 34.64
C GLN A 63 45.15 18.50 35.60
N SER A 64 44.77 18.71 36.86
CA SER A 64 45.66 19.22 37.91
C SER A 64 46.81 18.24 38.21
N VAL A 65 46.52 16.92 38.28
CA VAL A 65 47.52 15.87 38.51
C VAL A 65 48.50 15.74 37.34
N LEU A 66 48.02 15.90 36.10
CA LEU A 66 48.86 15.91 34.91
C LEU A 66 49.78 17.13 34.87
N ASN A 67 49.26 18.32 35.23
CA ASN A 67 50.06 19.55 35.26
C ASN A 67 51.13 19.54 36.38
N SER A 68 50.83 18.93 37.53
CA SER A 68 51.72 18.85 38.69
C SER A 68 52.91 17.91 38.51
N ASN A 69 52.85 16.97 37.55
CA ASN A 69 53.89 15.97 37.28
C ASN A 69 54.68 16.25 35.99
N SER A 70 54.50 17.43 35.39
CA SER A 70 55.13 17.85 34.13
C SER A 70 56.66 17.89 34.14
N ALA A 71 57.30 17.92 35.31
CA ALA A 71 58.76 17.92 35.44
C ALA A 71 59.42 16.52 35.38
N ALA A 72 58.65 15.42 35.40
CA ALA A 72 59.18 14.05 35.43
C ALA A 72 59.11 13.31 34.07
N ILE A 73 58.75 14.02 32.98
CA ILE A 73 58.55 13.43 31.65
C ILE A 73 59.49 14.12 30.66
N THR A 74 60.60 13.48 30.31
CA THR A 74 61.47 13.88 29.19
C THR A 74 61.31 12.89 28.04
N PHE A 75 60.63 13.32 26.97
CA PHE A 75 60.73 12.73 25.62
C PHE A 75 60.69 13.83 24.55
N PRO A 76 61.29 13.61 23.36
CA PRO A 76 61.62 14.67 22.41
C PRO A 76 60.38 15.18 21.66
N MET A 77 60.16 16.49 21.75
CA MET A 77 59.13 17.23 21.00
C MET A 77 59.55 17.42 19.53
N SER A 78 59.13 16.53 18.64
CA SER A 78 59.15 16.87 17.20
C SER A 78 58.01 16.30 16.34
N ASN A 79 57.03 15.55 16.88
CA ASN A 79 55.96 14.95 16.07
C ASN A 79 54.52 15.07 16.66
N LEU A 80 54.23 16.07 17.50
CA LEU A 80 52.84 16.37 17.91
C LEU A 80 52.38 17.68 17.27
N THR A 81 51.86 17.60 16.05
CA THR A 81 51.05 18.65 15.42
C THR A 81 49.55 18.34 15.47
N ASP A 82 49.13 17.26 16.12
CA ASP A 82 47.72 17.00 16.35
C ASP A 82 47.24 17.81 17.55
N ASN A 83 46.60 18.94 17.24
CA ASN A 83 45.73 19.68 18.14
C ASN A 83 44.87 18.67 18.90
N ILE A 84 45.14 18.50 20.20
CA ILE A 84 44.21 17.85 21.12
C ILE A 84 42.95 18.71 21.08
N MET A 85 41.95 18.27 20.32
CA MET A 85 40.63 18.88 20.31
C MET A 85 40.14 18.96 21.75
N PRO A 86 39.69 20.14 22.24
CA PRO A 86 39.16 20.23 23.59
C PRO A 86 37.97 19.27 23.72
N VAL A 87 37.93 18.50 24.81
CA VAL A 87 36.74 17.76 25.21
C VAL A 87 35.67 18.80 25.49
N SER A 88 34.79 19.08 24.51
CA SER A 88 33.69 20.01 24.73
C SER A 88 32.76 19.36 25.74
N ILE A 89 32.62 19.97 26.91
CA ILE A 89 31.61 19.59 27.88
C ILE A 89 30.26 19.81 27.19
N ALA A 90 29.50 18.72 27.01
CA ALA A 90 28.16 18.83 26.48
C ALA A 90 27.33 19.70 27.44
N THR A 91 26.73 20.75 26.93
CA THR A 91 25.93 21.69 27.73
C THR A 91 24.46 21.36 27.56
N VAL A 92 23.67 21.50 28.62
CA VAL A 92 22.21 21.32 28.52
C VAL A 92 21.65 22.40 27.60
N SER A 93 21.03 21.97 26.51
CA SER A 93 20.44 22.84 25.49
C SER A 93 18.95 23.08 25.71
N GLN A 94 18.24 22.08 26.25
CA GLN A 94 16.81 22.12 26.59
C GLN A 94 16.57 21.26 27.83
N SER A 95 15.50 21.54 28.57
CA SER A 95 15.07 20.72 29.71
C SER A 95 13.58 20.90 29.98
N GLY A 96 12.98 19.98 30.72
CA GLY A 96 11.58 20.05 31.09
C GLY A 96 11.18 18.94 32.06
N VAL A 97 9.87 18.74 32.19
CA VAL A 97 9.27 17.74 33.09
C VAL A 97 8.22 16.94 32.32
N ASP A 98 8.24 15.62 32.44
CA ASP A 98 7.18 14.71 32.01
C ASP A 98 6.70 13.89 33.21
N GLY A 99 5.45 14.09 33.63
CA GLY A 99 4.95 13.56 34.90
C GLY A 99 5.75 14.08 36.09
N THR A 100 6.50 13.18 36.74
CA THR A 100 7.45 13.54 37.82
C THR A 100 8.91 13.37 37.42
N CYS A 101 9.19 12.97 36.17
CA CYS A 101 10.54 12.91 35.63
C CYS A 101 10.99 14.28 35.14
N ASN A 102 12.13 14.75 35.63
CA ASN A 102 12.88 15.80 34.94
C ASN A 102 13.59 15.20 33.73
N TRP A 103 13.78 15.97 32.68
CA TRP A 103 14.60 15.58 31.54
C TRP A 103 15.42 16.75 31.01
N ASP A 104 16.54 16.44 30.38
CA ASP A 104 17.41 17.40 29.70
C ASP A 104 17.90 16.87 28.35
N ILE A 105 18.17 17.76 27.40
CA ILE A 105 18.77 17.44 26.10
C ILE A 105 20.10 18.19 26.01
N ASP A 106 21.20 17.47 25.89
CA ASP A 106 22.53 18.08 25.75
C ASP A 106 22.80 18.64 24.34
N SER A 107 23.89 19.39 24.19
CA SER A 107 24.30 19.99 22.90
C SER A 107 24.64 18.96 21.81
N ASN A 108 24.78 17.67 22.15
CA ASN A 108 24.95 16.59 21.19
C ASN A 108 23.61 15.95 20.76
N GLY A 109 22.49 16.36 21.37
CA GLY A 109 21.17 15.79 21.15
C GLY A 109 20.90 14.54 21.99
N LYS A 110 21.59 14.34 23.11
CA LYS A 110 21.28 13.25 24.05
C LYS A 110 20.17 13.71 25.00
N LEU A 111 19.00 13.07 24.90
CA LEU A 111 17.94 13.18 25.91
C LEU A 111 18.27 12.29 27.10
N THR A 112 18.38 12.87 28.29
CA THR A 112 18.51 12.16 29.56
C THR A 112 17.21 12.31 30.35
N ILE A 113 16.66 11.19 30.82
CA ILE A 113 15.46 11.17 31.66
C ILE A 113 15.87 10.76 33.06
N HIS A 114 15.58 11.63 34.03
CA HIS A 114 15.91 11.44 35.43
C HIS A 114 14.81 10.72 36.19
N ALA A 115 15.17 10.16 37.35
CA ALA A 115 14.29 9.43 38.24
C ALA A 115 12.92 10.10 38.46
N GLY A 116 11.85 9.30 38.44
CA GLY A 116 10.48 9.77 38.49
C GLY A 116 9.53 8.80 37.80
N ARG A 117 8.31 9.25 37.53
CA ARG A 117 7.29 8.50 36.78
C ARG A 117 6.87 9.31 35.56
N LEU A 118 7.08 8.72 34.39
CA LEU A 118 6.64 9.27 33.11
C LEU A 118 5.12 9.21 32.98
N VAL A 119 4.56 10.07 32.13
CA VAL A 119 3.14 10.02 31.76
C VAL A 119 2.99 9.20 30.48
N TYR A 120 1.88 8.48 30.35
CA TYR A 120 1.56 7.82 29.09
C TYR A 120 1.22 8.86 28.01
N GLY A 121 1.81 8.73 26.83
CA GLY A 121 1.61 9.62 25.69
C GLY A 121 2.93 10.20 25.18
N LEU A 122 2.86 11.24 24.35
CA LEU A 122 4.06 11.94 23.89
C LEU A 122 4.79 12.57 25.09
N GLY A 123 6.08 12.27 25.21
CA GLY A 123 6.92 12.97 26.17
C GLY A 123 6.91 14.48 25.89
N THR A 124 7.02 15.30 26.93
CA THR A 124 7.02 16.77 26.78
C THR A 124 8.23 17.30 25.99
N TRP A 125 9.22 16.46 25.69
CA TRP A 125 10.32 16.74 24.76
C TRP A 125 9.95 16.62 23.27
N SER A 126 8.74 16.19 22.92
CA SER A 126 8.31 15.95 21.53
C SER A 126 8.47 17.17 20.60
N SER A 127 8.36 18.39 21.11
CA SER A 127 8.65 19.62 20.35
C SER A 127 10.11 19.73 19.90
N TYR A 128 11.02 18.95 20.52
CA TYR A 128 12.44 18.90 20.24
C TYR A 128 12.87 17.58 19.57
N ALA A 129 11.92 16.73 19.13
CA ALA A 129 12.18 15.41 18.57
C ALA A 129 13.27 15.40 17.47
N SER A 130 13.25 16.38 16.56
CA SER A 130 14.26 16.52 15.50
C SER A 130 15.69 16.77 15.99
N SER A 131 15.87 17.25 17.23
CA SER A 131 17.19 17.48 17.82
C SER A 131 17.74 16.25 18.55
N ILE A 132 16.88 15.30 18.91
CA ILE A 132 17.25 14.13 19.70
C ILE A 132 17.93 13.10 18.80
N LYS A 133 19.15 12.70 19.18
CA LYS A 133 19.99 11.69 18.52
C LYS A 133 20.22 10.46 19.37
N SER A 134 20.11 10.58 20.68
CA SER A 134 20.18 9.42 21.60
C SER A 134 19.34 9.65 22.83
N VAL A 135 18.88 8.59 23.46
CA VAL A 135 18.11 8.63 24.71
C VAL A 135 18.81 7.77 25.76
N TYR A 136 18.86 8.26 27.00
CA TYR A 136 19.34 7.53 28.16
C TYR A 136 18.38 7.67 29.34
N VAL A 137 17.92 6.54 29.87
CA VAL A 137 17.05 6.48 31.04
C VAL A 137 17.88 6.18 32.30
N GLU A 138 17.83 7.07 33.28
CA GLU A 138 18.53 6.90 34.55
C GLU A 138 17.82 5.89 35.49
N PRO A 139 18.54 5.36 36.50
CA PRO A 139 17.93 4.58 37.58
C PRO A 139 16.77 5.31 38.27
N GLY A 140 15.66 4.60 38.46
CA GLY A 140 14.48 5.12 39.18
C GLY A 140 13.42 5.76 38.30
N VAL A 141 13.53 5.65 36.97
CA VAL A 141 12.47 6.03 36.04
C VAL A 141 11.46 4.90 35.90
N ILE A 142 10.19 5.21 36.12
CA ILE A 142 9.07 4.28 35.99
C ILE A 142 8.23 4.70 34.80
N LEU A 143 7.92 3.77 33.90
CA LEU A 143 7.04 4.02 32.77
C LEU A 143 5.60 4.24 33.26
N GLY A 144 4.97 5.32 32.80
CA GLY A 144 3.55 5.55 33.02
C GLY A 144 2.69 4.51 32.31
N SER A 145 1.58 4.11 32.93
CA SER A 145 0.57 3.26 32.31
C SER A 145 -0.73 4.04 32.17
N TYR A 146 -1.49 3.71 31.12
CA TYR A 146 -2.86 4.18 30.93
C TYR A 146 -3.82 3.01 31.17
N ASP A 147 -4.77 3.16 32.09
CA ASP A 147 -5.68 2.10 32.53
C ASP A 147 -6.79 1.76 31.52
N SER A 148 -6.98 2.57 30.48
CA SER A 148 -8.07 2.38 29.50
C SER A 148 -7.54 2.25 28.08
N VAL A 149 -6.90 1.13 27.75
CA VAL A 149 -6.70 0.79 26.34
C VAL A 149 -8.06 0.34 25.79
N SER A 150 -8.64 1.18 24.94
CA SER A 150 -9.88 0.83 24.23
C SER A 150 -9.69 -0.50 23.49
N SER A 151 -10.75 -1.31 23.46
CA SER A 151 -10.83 -2.63 22.82
C SER A 151 -10.56 -2.63 21.30
N ALA A 152 -10.14 -1.51 20.72
CA ALA A 152 -9.99 -1.31 19.28
C ALA A 152 -8.58 -1.62 18.75
N GLY A 153 -7.56 -1.78 19.61
CA GLY A 153 -6.21 -2.11 19.13
C GLY A 153 -5.61 -1.08 18.15
N VAL A 154 -6.09 0.17 18.17
CA VAL A 154 -5.51 1.28 17.41
C VAL A 154 -4.55 2.01 18.36
N ALA A 155 -3.25 1.88 18.11
CA ALA A 155 -2.29 2.77 18.76
C ALA A 155 -2.41 4.15 18.09
N ASP A 156 -2.50 5.22 18.88
CA ASP A 156 -2.58 6.60 18.40
C ASP A 156 -1.24 7.12 17.86
N GLY A 157 -0.23 6.25 17.79
CA GLY A 157 1.13 6.55 17.33
C GLY A 157 1.95 7.31 18.37
N ASN A 158 1.47 7.47 19.60
CA ASN A 158 2.06 8.37 20.58
C ASN A 158 2.50 7.63 21.85
N ASN A 159 3.79 7.66 22.11
CA ASN A 159 4.37 7.28 23.39
C ASN A 159 5.69 8.04 23.63
N VAL A 160 6.28 7.87 24.79
CA VAL A 160 7.42 8.67 25.27
C VAL A 160 8.65 8.57 24.37
N PHE A 161 8.88 7.44 23.70
CA PHE A 161 10.00 7.27 22.75
C PHE A 161 9.58 7.21 21.29
N SER A 162 8.34 7.58 20.96
CA SER A 162 7.85 7.61 19.58
C SER A 162 8.21 8.91 18.84
N ASN A 163 8.23 8.84 17.52
CA ASN A 163 8.33 9.97 16.58
C ASN A 163 9.59 10.82 16.79
N LEU A 164 10.73 10.18 17.04
CA LEU A 164 12.05 10.77 17.16
C LEU A 164 12.86 10.54 15.85
N PRO A 165 12.66 11.36 14.80
CA PRO A 165 13.13 11.05 13.44
C PRO A 165 14.66 10.98 13.29
N ASN A 166 15.42 11.48 14.28
CA ASN A 166 16.87 11.51 14.28
C ASN A 166 17.51 10.64 15.37
N VAL A 167 16.73 9.94 16.19
CA VAL A 167 17.27 9.08 17.25
C VAL A 167 18.00 7.89 16.63
N ILE A 168 19.19 7.58 17.14
CA ILE A 168 20.04 6.47 16.68
C ILE A 168 20.05 5.34 17.70
N THR A 169 20.05 5.69 18.99
CA THR A 169 20.14 4.73 20.10
C THR A 169 19.24 5.16 21.25
N ILE A 170 18.51 4.20 21.82
CA ILE A 170 17.72 4.41 23.03
C ILE A 170 18.18 3.40 24.09
N ASP A 171 18.67 3.88 25.23
CA ASP A 171 19.08 3.04 26.36
C ASP A 171 18.03 3.10 27.47
N VAL A 172 17.31 1.99 27.62
CA VAL A 172 16.21 1.76 28.57
C VAL A 172 16.58 0.72 29.63
N THR A 173 17.87 0.47 29.83
CA THR A 173 18.38 -0.52 30.81
C THR A 173 17.79 -0.33 32.20
N ASN A 174 17.51 0.92 32.59
CA ASN A 174 17.00 1.29 33.91
C ASN A 174 15.51 1.64 33.94
N LEU A 175 14.79 1.51 32.83
CA LEU A 175 13.36 1.81 32.78
C LEU A 175 12.57 0.70 33.49
N ASP A 176 11.88 1.06 34.56
CA ASP A 176 10.96 0.14 35.23
C ASP A 176 9.61 0.12 34.50
N VAL A 177 9.35 -1.01 33.84
CA VAL A 177 8.10 -1.28 33.11
C VAL A 177 7.17 -2.26 33.84
N SER A 178 7.53 -2.71 35.04
CA SER A 178 6.88 -3.83 35.75
C SER A 178 5.41 -3.59 36.11
N THR A 179 4.98 -2.32 36.11
CA THR A 179 3.59 -1.91 36.39
C THR A 179 2.84 -1.44 35.15
N SER A 180 3.49 -1.42 33.98
CA SER A 180 2.86 -0.93 32.75
C SER A 180 1.97 -1.98 32.12
N GLN A 181 0.71 -1.61 31.87
CA GLN A 181 -0.26 -2.45 31.18
C GLN A 181 -0.21 -2.30 29.66
N THR A 182 0.53 -1.33 29.14
CA THR A 182 0.62 -1.04 27.70
C THR A 182 2.04 -0.66 27.28
N PHE A 183 2.49 -1.21 26.16
CA PHE A 183 3.67 -0.73 25.41
C PHE A 183 3.29 -0.25 24.03
N ALA A 184 2.01 0.10 23.82
CA ALA A 184 1.55 0.52 22.52
C ALA A 184 2.34 1.74 22.02
N SER A 185 2.87 1.66 20.80
CA SER A 185 3.70 2.70 20.15
C SER A 185 4.92 3.17 20.95
N LEU A 186 5.47 2.36 21.87
CA LEU A 186 6.58 2.80 22.72
C LEU A 186 7.79 3.27 21.90
N PHE A 187 8.16 2.51 20.88
CA PHE A 187 9.12 2.86 19.83
C PHE A 187 8.34 2.86 18.51
N TYR A 188 8.13 4.03 17.94
CA TYR A 188 7.18 4.15 16.83
C TYR A 188 7.64 5.24 15.91
N ASN A 189 7.84 4.89 14.64
CA ASN A 189 8.20 5.82 13.59
C ASN A 189 9.56 6.52 13.87
N ASP A 190 10.52 5.79 14.42
CA ASP A 190 11.86 6.24 14.73
C ASP A 190 12.83 5.83 13.62
N ALA A 191 12.67 6.44 12.44
CA ALA A 191 13.27 5.98 11.18
C ALA A 191 14.80 5.78 11.19
N LYS A 192 15.55 6.42 12.09
CA LYS A 192 17.02 6.29 12.24
C LYS A 192 17.45 5.43 13.43
N LEU A 193 16.51 4.90 14.22
CA LEU A 193 16.80 4.09 15.38
C LEU A 193 17.48 2.79 14.92
N THR A 194 18.70 2.56 15.40
CA THR A 194 19.49 1.37 15.04
C THR A 194 19.63 0.37 16.18
N GLN A 195 19.43 0.83 17.42
CA GLN A 195 19.65 0.01 18.60
C GLN A 195 18.80 0.48 19.79
N ILE A 196 18.16 -0.48 20.45
CA ILE A 196 17.55 -0.29 21.77
C ILE A 196 18.33 -1.15 22.77
N ILE A 197 18.81 -0.55 23.84
CA ILE A 197 19.67 -1.21 24.84
C ILE A 197 18.83 -1.46 26.10
N GLY A 198 18.92 -2.68 26.65
CA GLY A 198 18.35 -3.01 27.95
C GLY A 198 16.96 -3.63 27.94
N LEU A 199 16.40 -3.99 26.78
CA LEU A 199 15.11 -4.71 26.71
C LEU A 199 15.13 -6.04 27.46
N ASP A 200 16.29 -6.68 27.62
CA ASP A 200 16.48 -7.93 28.36
C ASP A 200 16.34 -7.78 29.89
N THR A 201 16.29 -6.54 30.40
CA THR A 201 16.13 -6.25 31.84
C THR A 201 14.68 -6.12 32.28
N TRP A 202 13.74 -6.04 31.32
CA TRP A 202 12.34 -5.71 31.59
C TRP A 202 11.54 -6.87 32.17
N ASP A 203 10.67 -6.55 33.14
CA ASP A 203 9.58 -7.43 33.55
C ASP A 203 8.29 -7.00 32.84
N THR A 204 7.95 -7.66 31.75
CA THR A 204 6.79 -7.31 30.92
C THR A 204 5.49 -8.01 31.34
N SER A 205 5.47 -8.70 32.49
CA SER A 205 4.34 -9.55 32.91
C SER A 205 3.01 -8.83 33.16
N ALA A 206 3.03 -7.52 33.44
CA ALA A 206 1.82 -6.71 33.59
C ALA A 206 1.20 -6.28 32.25
N CYS A 207 1.94 -6.38 31.15
CA CYS A 207 1.53 -5.83 29.86
C CYS A 207 0.37 -6.62 29.25
N THR A 208 -0.61 -5.89 28.72
CA THR A 208 -1.83 -6.41 28.08
C THR A 208 -1.91 -6.09 26.58
N THR A 209 -1.11 -5.14 26.10
CA THR A 209 -1.04 -4.74 24.69
C THR A 209 0.38 -4.29 24.29
N MET A 210 0.83 -4.76 23.13
CA MET A 210 2.10 -4.35 22.51
C MET A 210 1.87 -3.80 21.09
N THR A 211 0.67 -3.29 20.82
CA THR A 211 0.28 -2.79 19.50
C THR A 211 1.25 -1.72 19.00
N SER A 212 1.80 -1.90 17.80
CA SER A 212 2.71 -0.95 17.15
C SER A 212 3.97 -0.59 17.95
N MET A 213 4.39 -1.43 18.91
CA MET A 213 5.48 -1.11 19.85
C MET A 213 6.83 -0.78 19.20
N PHE A 214 7.11 -1.27 17.99
CA PHE A 214 8.34 -1.01 17.21
C PHE A 214 8.05 -0.52 15.78
N ASN A 215 6.81 -0.17 15.48
CA ASN A 215 6.34 0.01 14.10
C ASN A 215 7.04 1.18 13.38
N ASN A 216 7.45 0.95 12.13
CA ASN A 216 8.13 1.91 11.26
C ASN A 216 9.54 2.33 11.75
N ASP A 217 10.21 1.49 12.53
CA ASP A 217 11.59 1.72 12.98
C ASP A 217 12.59 1.20 11.93
N LYS A 218 12.56 1.83 10.76
CA LYS A 218 13.16 1.36 9.49
C LYS A 218 14.66 1.07 9.52
N SER A 219 15.40 1.55 10.52
CA SER A 219 16.84 1.33 10.67
C SER A 219 17.21 0.27 11.71
N LEU A 220 16.25 -0.28 12.47
CA LEU A 220 16.51 -1.37 13.40
C LEU A 220 16.87 -2.63 12.62
N THR A 221 18.00 -3.26 12.96
CA THR A 221 18.51 -4.43 12.22
C THR A 221 18.31 -5.74 12.94
N SER A 222 18.22 -5.72 14.27
CA SER A 222 17.96 -6.90 15.08
C SER A 222 17.21 -6.55 16.36
N LEU A 223 16.29 -7.42 16.77
CA LEU A 223 15.61 -7.37 18.06
C LEU A 223 15.59 -8.76 18.69
N ASP A 224 16.07 -8.86 19.93
CA ASP A 224 15.94 -10.05 20.78
C ASP A 224 14.93 -9.75 21.88
N LEU A 225 13.75 -10.34 21.77
CA LEU A 225 12.65 -10.22 22.73
C LEU A 225 12.37 -11.56 23.43
N SER A 226 13.33 -12.50 23.41
CA SER A 226 13.20 -13.83 24.01
C SER A 226 12.95 -13.82 25.52
N LYS A 227 13.13 -12.68 26.19
CA LYS A 227 12.89 -12.47 27.64
C LYS A 227 11.53 -11.86 27.97
N PHE A 228 10.77 -11.43 26.97
CA PHE A 228 9.45 -10.85 27.21
C PHE A 228 8.48 -11.91 27.72
N LYS A 229 7.76 -11.58 28.79
CA LYS A 229 6.63 -12.35 29.32
C LYS A 229 5.33 -11.77 28.76
N THR A 230 4.69 -12.48 27.84
CA THR A 230 3.50 -11.97 27.12
C THR A 230 2.19 -12.67 27.47
N SER A 231 2.16 -13.47 28.54
CA SER A 231 1.00 -14.31 28.92
C SER A 231 -0.28 -13.54 29.30
N ASN A 232 -0.19 -12.20 29.42
CA ASN A 232 -1.33 -11.30 29.62
C ASN A 232 -1.65 -10.44 28.40
N VAL A 233 -0.82 -10.49 27.35
CA VAL A 233 -0.99 -9.68 26.14
C VAL A 233 -2.08 -10.28 25.27
N THR A 234 -3.05 -9.45 24.89
CA THR A 234 -4.17 -9.83 24.03
C THR A 234 -4.06 -9.24 22.63
N LEU A 235 -3.34 -8.12 22.49
CA LEU A 235 -3.22 -7.35 21.24
C LEU A 235 -1.74 -7.17 20.84
N PHE A 236 -1.38 -7.73 19.68
CA PHE A 236 -0.04 -7.64 19.08
C PHE A 236 -0.03 -6.88 17.74
N GLY A 237 -1.12 -6.17 17.44
CA GLY A 237 -1.35 -5.55 16.13
C GLY A 237 -0.18 -4.67 15.70
N SER A 238 0.30 -4.87 14.48
CA SER A 238 1.33 -4.06 13.82
C SER A 238 2.63 -3.86 14.63
N MET A 239 2.95 -4.75 15.57
CA MET A 239 4.05 -4.59 16.53
C MET A 239 5.40 -4.28 15.86
N PHE A 240 5.70 -4.92 14.73
CA PHE A 240 6.93 -4.75 13.94
C PHE A 240 6.65 -4.28 12.50
N SER A 241 5.45 -3.73 12.28
CA SER A 241 5.02 -3.41 10.92
C SER A 241 5.86 -2.28 10.33
N GLY A 242 6.39 -2.46 9.13
CA GLY A 242 7.20 -1.43 8.46
C GLY A 242 8.64 -1.32 8.96
N ASP A 243 9.13 -2.30 9.72
CA ASP A 243 10.52 -2.36 10.20
C ASP A 243 11.45 -2.89 9.10
N LEU A 244 11.55 -2.09 8.02
CA LEU A 244 12.21 -2.48 6.76
C LEU A 244 13.71 -2.79 6.90
N GLY A 245 14.32 -2.52 8.05
CA GLY A 245 15.71 -2.85 8.36
C GLY A 245 15.88 -4.20 9.05
N LEU A 246 14.81 -4.77 9.64
CA LEU A 246 14.91 -5.82 10.66
C LEU A 246 15.28 -7.17 10.04
N GLN A 247 16.57 -7.54 10.14
CA GLN A 247 17.12 -8.78 9.57
C GLN A 247 17.02 -9.99 10.49
N ALA A 248 16.92 -9.78 11.80
CA ALA A 248 16.77 -10.83 12.80
C ALA A 248 15.82 -10.41 13.91
N LEU A 249 14.73 -11.16 14.08
CA LEU A 249 13.75 -10.94 15.13
C LEU A 249 13.57 -12.23 15.94
N ASP A 250 13.87 -12.21 17.23
CA ASP A 250 13.64 -13.32 18.15
C ASP A 250 12.44 -13.03 19.06
N VAL A 251 11.33 -13.73 18.80
CA VAL A 251 10.09 -13.71 19.59
C VAL A 251 9.86 -15.05 20.31
N SER A 252 10.90 -15.87 20.48
CA SER A 252 10.80 -17.22 21.04
C SER A 252 10.44 -17.30 22.53
N GLY A 253 10.35 -16.15 23.20
CA GLY A 253 9.86 -16.00 24.57
C GLY A 253 8.35 -15.73 24.68
N PHE A 254 7.67 -15.48 23.56
CA PHE A 254 6.27 -15.06 23.58
C PHE A 254 5.36 -16.23 23.95
N ASP A 255 4.48 -15.99 24.92
CA ASP A 255 3.27 -16.74 25.19
C ASP A 255 2.10 -15.99 24.55
N THR A 256 1.49 -16.59 23.52
CA THR A 256 0.38 -15.98 22.78
C THR A 256 -0.97 -16.61 23.08
N SER A 257 -1.07 -17.45 24.12
CA SER A 257 -2.31 -18.19 24.47
C SER A 257 -3.55 -17.32 24.69
N LYS A 258 -3.35 -16.05 25.06
CA LYS A 258 -4.42 -15.04 25.23
C LYS A 258 -4.58 -14.06 24.06
N ALA A 259 -3.77 -14.18 23.01
CA ALA A 259 -3.85 -13.28 21.87
C ALA A 259 -5.21 -13.41 21.17
N THR A 260 -5.89 -12.29 20.96
CA THR A 260 -7.15 -12.23 20.21
C THR A 260 -6.95 -11.58 18.83
N SER A 261 -5.97 -10.69 18.70
CA SER A 261 -5.58 -10.04 17.45
C SER A 261 -4.06 -9.94 17.27
N MET A 262 -3.60 -10.31 16.08
CA MET A 262 -2.22 -10.21 15.61
C MET A 262 -2.12 -9.49 14.24
N THR A 263 -3.11 -8.67 13.92
CA THR A 263 -3.20 -7.97 12.63
C THR A 263 -1.89 -7.27 12.28
N GLY A 264 -1.28 -7.60 11.15
CA GLY A 264 -0.07 -6.93 10.65
C GLY A 264 1.17 -7.06 11.53
N MET A 265 1.19 -7.95 12.53
CA MET A 265 2.24 -8.01 13.55
C MET A 265 3.66 -8.02 12.95
N PHE A 266 3.88 -8.78 11.87
CA PHE A 266 5.18 -8.90 11.20
C PHE A 266 5.18 -8.29 9.79
N SER A 267 4.16 -7.52 9.41
CA SER A 267 4.05 -6.98 8.04
C SER A 267 5.31 -6.20 7.63
N SER A 268 5.87 -6.58 6.49
CA SER A 268 7.07 -5.97 5.90
C SER A 268 8.36 -6.14 6.73
N VAL A 269 8.43 -7.15 7.62
CA VAL A 269 9.69 -7.58 8.24
C VAL A 269 10.51 -8.40 7.23
N PRO A 270 11.69 -7.92 6.80
CA PRO A 270 12.44 -8.55 5.70
C PRO A 270 13.33 -9.71 6.16
N GLY A 271 13.53 -9.87 7.47
CA GLY A 271 14.51 -10.77 8.07
C GLY A 271 13.95 -12.11 8.54
N LYS A 272 14.82 -12.89 9.19
CA LYS A 272 14.43 -14.13 9.85
C LYS A 272 13.65 -13.82 11.13
N ILE A 273 12.47 -14.41 11.27
CA ILE A 273 11.67 -14.42 12.49
C ILE A 273 11.90 -15.76 13.19
N THR A 274 12.25 -15.73 14.47
CA THR A 274 12.53 -16.93 15.28
C THR A 274 11.49 -17.07 16.37
N GLY A 275 10.90 -18.27 16.50
CA GLY A 275 9.99 -18.63 17.59
C GLY A 275 8.51 -18.76 17.22
N LEU A 276 8.15 -18.64 15.93
CA LEU A 276 6.77 -18.77 15.46
C LEU A 276 6.17 -20.14 15.79
N ASN A 277 7.00 -21.20 15.87
CA ASN A 277 6.58 -22.54 16.28
C ASN A 277 6.09 -22.67 17.73
N LYS A 278 6.28 -21.64 18.57
CA LYS A 278 5.78 -21.61 19.95
C LYS A 278 4.47 -20.85 20.11
N PHE A 279 3.98 -20.23 19.04
CA PHE A 279 2.77 -19.42 19.11
C PHE A 279 1.56 -20.34 19.28
N ASP A 280 0.79 -20.08 20.33
CA ASP A 280 -0.59 -20.54 20.45
C ASP A 280 -1.50 -19.47 19.82
N VAL A 281 -2.10 -19.79 18.67
CA VAL A 281 -3.05 -18.91 17.98
C VAL A 281 -4.51 -19.37 18.12
N SER A 282 -4.79 -20.35 19.01
CA SER A 282 -6.12 -20.95 19.18
C SER A 282 -7.18 -20.00 19.74
N SER A 283 -6.78 -18.81 20.22
CA SER A 283 -7.66 -17.73 20.67
C SER A 283 -7.75 -16.57 19.67
N VAL A 284 -6.94 -16.57 18.61
CA VAL A 284 -6.89 -15.49 17.64
C VAL A 284 -8.12 -15.54 16.74
N THR A 285 -8.74 -14.38 16.54
CA THR A 285 -9.90 -14.22 15.65
C THR A 285 -9.55 -13.38 14.41
N ASN A 286 -8.53 -12.51 14.52
CA ASN A 286 -8.06 -11.66 13.44
C ASN A 286 -6.52 -11.71 13.33
N MET A 287 -6.04 -12.15 12.16
CA MET A 287 -4.61 -12.16 11.80
C MET A 287 -4.35 -11.51 10.45
N ASN A 288 -5.23 -10.59 10.03
CA ASN A 288 -5.12 -9.91 8.75
C ASN A 288 -3.72 -9.33 8.54
N SER A 289 -3.14 -9.54 7.36
CA SER A 289 -1.81 -9.02 6.99
C SER A 289 -0.65 -9.42 7.90
N ILE A 290 -0.79 -10.44 8.78
CA ILE A 290 0.25 -10.78 9.76
C ILE A 290 1.63 -10.98 9.13
N PHE A 291 1.71 -11.54 7.92
CA PHE A 291 2.95 -11.80 7.18
C PHE A 291 3.07 -11.04 5.86
N LYS A 292 2.22 -10.04 5.60
CA LYS A 292 2.27 -9.29 4.34
C LYS A 292 3.69 -8.80 4.02
N ASP A 293 4.13 -8.95 2.77
CA ASP A 293 5.46 -8.58 2.26
C ASP A 293 6.65 -9.26 2.98
N ASN A 294 6.46 -10.40 3.66
CA ASN A 294 7.53 -11.13 4.35
C ASN A 294 8.33 -12.05 3.41
N ASP A 295 9.53 -12.42 3.86
CA ASP A 295 10.39 -13.37 3.17
C ASP A 295 10.57 -14.68 3.98
N PHE A 296 9.64 -15.61 3.78
CA PHE A 296 9.66 -16.97 4.31
C PHE A 296 10.72 -17.87 3.66
N THR A 297 11.60 -17.34 2.80
CA THR A 297 12.86 -18.05 2.47
C THR A 297 13.92 -17.89 3.57
N LYS A 298 13.73 -16.94 4.51
CA LYS A 298 14.63 -16.68 5.65
C LYS A 298 14.07 -17.20 6.98
N THR A 299 12.76 -17.33 7.09
CA THR A 299 12.02 -17.89 8.23
C THR A 299 11.61 -19.32 7.88
N ASP A 300 11.63 -20.25 8.83
CA ASP A 300 11.22 -21.64 8.57
C ASP A 300 9.69 -21.72 8.36
N PRO A 301 9.19 -22.08 7.16
CA PRO A 301 7.75 -22.16 6.91
C PRO A 301 7.04 -23.23 7.75
N ASP A 302 7.76 -24.25 8.24
CA ASP A 302 7.17 -25.29 9.10
C ASP A 302 6.79 -24.74 10.49
N ASP A 303 7.30 -23.56 10.88
CA ASP A 303 6.97 -22.93 12.15
C ASP A 303 5.48 -22.54 12.26
N ILE A 304 4.78 -22.35 11.13
CA ILE A 304 3.35 -21.98 11.10
C ILE A 304 2.42 -23.14 10.69
N LYS A 305 2.99 -24.29 10.33
CA LYS A 305 2.27 -25.45 9.80
C LYS A 305 1.18 -25.96 10.74
N ASN A 306 1.43 -25.94 12.05
CA ASN A 306 0.55 -26.52 13.08
C ASN A 306 -0.27 -25.48 13.84
N TRP A 307 -0.39 -24.27 13.32
CA TRP A 307 -1.21 -23.23 13.93
C TRP A 307 -2.69 -23.61 13.93
N ASN A 308 -3.34 -23.56 15.10
CA ASN A 308 -4.77 -23.79 15.23
C ASN A 308 -5.54 -22.50 14.91
N ILE A 309 -5.96 -22.35 13.65
CA ILE A 309 -6.70 -21.18 13.19
C ILE A 309 -8.23 -21.34 13.22
N SER A 310 -8.75 -22.37 13.89
CA SER A 310 -10.20 -22.71 13.88
C SER A 310 -11.13 -21.59 14.37
N LYS A 311 -10.64 -20.55 15.06
CA LYS A 311 -11.42 -19.37 15.48
C LYS A 311 -11.24 -18.13 14.60
N VAL A 312 -10.34 -18.19 13.63
CA VAL A 312 -10.04 -17.08 12.73
C VAL A 312 -11.19 -16.94 11.74
N THR A 313 -11.73 -15.72 11.63
CA THR A 313 -12.82 -15.43 10.69
C THR A 313 -12.34 -14.73 9.42
N SER A 314 -11.12 -14.18 9.42
CA SER A 314 -10.55 -13.44 8.31
C SER A 314 -9.07 -13.76 8.12
N LEU A 315 -8.72 -14.12 6.88
CA LEU A 315 -7.35 -14.32 6.40
C LEU A 315 -6.91 -13.22 5.43
N ALA A 316 -7.57 -12.05 5.47
CA ALA A 316 -7.31 -10.98 4.52
C ALA A 316 -5.82 -10.59 4.48
N TYR A 317 -5.22 -10.65 3.29
CA TYR A 317 -3.84 -10.29 2.98
C TYR A 317 -2.76 -11.01 3.81
N VAL A 318 -3.04 -12.16 4.44
CA VAL A 318 -2.06 -12.85 5.30
C VAL A 318 -0.77 -13.16 4.54
N PHE A 319 -0.87 -13.62 3.29
CA PHE A 319 0.27 -13.97 2.44
C PHE A 319 0.46 -13.03 1.25
N GLN A 320 -0.08 -11.81 1.28
CA GLN A 320 0.15 -10.84 0.19
C GLN A 320 1.65 -10.56 -0.02
N ASN A 321 2.14 -10.76 -1.25
CA ASN A 321 3.54 -10.61 -1.67
C ASN A 321 4.55 -11.39 -0.83
N VAL A 322 4.18 -12.57 -0.31
CA VAL A 322 5.09 -13.37 0.53
C VAL A 322 5.97 -14.27 -0.32
N LYS A 323 7.27 -14.29 -0.01
CA LYS A 323 8.22 -15.17 -0.68
C LYS A 323 8.42 -16.45 0.11
N PHE A 324 8.23 -17.61 -0.51
CA PHE A 324 8.49 -18.91 0.10
C PHE A 324 8.90 -19.93 -0.96
N ASN A 325 9.64 -20.97 -0.55
CA ASN A 325 10.01 -22.08 -1.44
C ASN A 325 9.03 -23.27 -1.33
N SER A 326 8.32 -23.37 -0.21
CA SER A 326 7.30 -24.37 0.09
C SER A 326 6.49 -23.85 1.27
N LEU A 327 5.18 -24.03 1.25
CA LEU A 327 4.30 -23.66 2.36
C LEU A 327 3.29 -24.78 2.61
N ASP A 328 3.35 -25.41 3.77
CA ASP A 328 2.44 -26.50 4.14
C ASP A 328 1.41 -26.01 5.14
N LEU A 329 0.19 -25.76 4.66
CA LEU A 329 -0.94 -25.28 5.45
C LEU A 329 -2.00 -26.37 5.67
N SER A 330 -1.62 -27.64 5.55
CA SER A 330 -2.57 -28.77 5.55
C SER A 330 -3.35 -28.94 6.86
N ASN A 331 -2.84 -28.40 7.97
CA ASN A 331 -3.48 -28.50 9.30
C ASN A 331 -4.33 -27.27 9.64
N TRP A 332 -4.44 -26.30 8.74
CA TRP A 332 -5.28 -25.12 8.96
C TRP A 332 -6.76 -25.49 8.74
N ASP A 333 -7.58 -25.27 9.76
CA ASP A 333 -9.03 -25.43 9.70
C ASP A 333 -9.69 -24.11 9.29
N LEU A 334 -10.20 -24.07 8.06
CA LEU A 334 -10.80 -22.89 7.45
C LEU A 334 -12.32 -22.81 7.65
N SER A 335 -12.91 -23.77 8.38
CA SER A 335 -14.36 -23.92 8.50
C SER A 335 -15.08 -22.73 9.16
N ASN A 336 -14.37 -21.75 9.72
CA ASN A 336 -14.94 -20.50 10.25
C ASN A 336 -14.48 -19.23 9.49
N VAL A 337 -13.64 -19.37 8.46
CA VAL A 337 -13.16 -18.25 7.66
C VAL A 337 -14.26 -17.76 6.73
N THR A 338 -14.55 -16.46 6.78
CA THR A 338 -15.54 -15.80 5.94
C THR A 338 -14.92 -14.80 4.95
N ASP A 339 -13.67 -14.40 5.16
CA ASP A 339 -12.95 -13.39 4.36
C ASP A 339 -11.54 -13.87 3.98
N MET A 340 -11.27 -13.95 2.68
CA MET A 340 -9.97 -14.29 2.08
C MET A 340 -9.46 -13.18 1.15
N THR A 341 -9.90 -11.95 1.36
CA THR A 341 -9.52 -10.79 0.54
C THR A 341 -8.00 -10.72 0.37
N GLY A 342 -7.52 -10.75 -0.87
CA GLY A 342 -6.11 -10.61 -1.19
C GLY A 342 -5.16 -11.60 -0.50
N LEU A 343 -5.64 -12.77 -0.04
CA LEU A 343 -4.84 -13.73 0.72
C LEU A 343 -3.49 -14.03 0.06
N PHE A 344 -3.49 -14.19 -1.26
CA PHE A 344 -2.31 -14.50 -2.09
C PHE A 344 -2.02 -13.44 -3.15
N SER A 345 -2.44 -12.20 -2.90
CA SER A 345 -2.25 -11.10 -3.85
C SER A 345 -0.76 -10.86 -4.10
N GLY A 346 -0.36 -10.82 -5.38
CA GLY A 346 1.00 -10.55 -5.84
C GLY A 346 1.97 -11.73 -5.65
N ASP A 347 1.48 -12.90 -5.27
CA ASP A 347 2.30 -14.08 -5.09
C ASP A 347 2.76 -14.69 -6.42
N SER A 348 3.91 -15.34 -6.38
CA SER A 348 4.55 -15.96 -7.55
C SER A 348 4.80 -17.46 -7.40
N ASN A 349 4.28 -18.08 -6.33
CA ASN A 349 4.58 -19.46 -5.94
C ASN A 349 3.35 -20.18 -5.36
N ILE A 350 2.13 -19.94 -5.88
CA ILE A 350 0.92 -20.63 -5.40
C ILE A 350 1.04 -22.15 -5.57
N ASP A 351 1.72 -22.59 -6.64
CA ASP A 351 2.06 -23.99 -6.89
C ASP A 351 2.93 -24.64 -5.79
N LYS A 352 3.51 -23.85 -4.87
CA LYS A 352 4.30 -24.32 -3.71
C LYS A 352 3.51 -24.42 -2.41
N VAL A 353 2.23 -24.05 -2.41
CA VAL A 353 1.37 -24.22 -1.23
C VAL A 353 0.70 -25.59 -1.28
N LYS A 354 0.91 -26.41 -0.25
CA LYS A 354 0.36 -27.77 -0.20
C LYS A 354 -1.11 -27.78 0.19
N ASN A 355 -1.88 -28.63 -0.48
CA ASN A 355 -3.27 -28.98 -0.15
C ASN A 355 -4.28 -27.81 -0.16
N ILE A 356 -4.02 -26.74 -0.92
CA ILE A 356 -5.00 -25.66 -1.18
C ILE A 356 -6.32 -26.22 -1.75
N ALA A 357 -6.24 -27.25 -2.58
CA ALA A 357 -7.41 -27.86 -3.21
C ALA A 357 -8.39 -28.53 -2.21
N ASP A 358 -7.91 -28.88 -1.01
CA ASP A 358 -8.70 -29.57 0.04
C ASP A 358 -9.32 -28.59 1.05
N TRP A 359 -9.12 -27.28 0.88
CA TRP A 359 -9.65 -26.27 1.78
C TRP A 359 -11.18 -26.22 1.75
N ASP A 360 -11.81 -26.28 2.93
CA ASP A 360 -13.22 -25.97 3.10
C ASP A 360 -13.44 -24.45 3.06
N VAL A 361 -13.83 -23.96 1.89
CA VAL A 361 -14.17 -22.54 1.66
C VAL A 361 -15.67 -22.27 1.66
N SER A 362 -16.49 -23.23 2.08
CA SER A 362 -17.96 -23.17 1.96
C SER A 362 -18.59 -22.02 2.75
N LYS A 363 -17.92 -21.47 3.78
CA LYS A 363 -18.38 -20.28 4.53
C LYS A 363 -17.79 -18.96 4.03
N VAL A 364 -16.87 -18.98 3.07
CA VAL A 364 -16.23 -17.77 2.57
C VAL A 364 -17.25 -16.93 1.81
N THR A 365 -17.30 -15.64 2.12
CA THR A 365 -18.22 -14.67 1.50
C THR A 365 -17.49 -13.62 0.67
N ASN A 366 -16.19 -13.41 0.92
CA ASN A 366 -15.36 -12.42 0.22
C ASN A 366 -14.02 -13.05 -0.23
N MET A 367 -13.78 -13.01 -1.54
CA MET A 367 -12.53 -13.44 -2.20
C MET A 367 -11.97 -12.33 -3.10
N ASP A 368 -12.32 -11.06 -2.82
CA ASP A 368 -11.81 -9.92 -3.58
C ASP A 368 -10.29 -9.93 -3.66
N SER A 369 -9.75 -9.75 -4.86
CA SER A 369 -8.32 -9.66 -5.13
C SER A 369 -7.48 -10.86 -4.66
N MET A 370 -8.10 -12.00 -4.34
CA MET A 370 -7.42 -13.14 -3.69
C MET A 370 -6.15 -13.59 -4.44
N PHE A 371 -6.20 -13.62 -5.78
CA PHE A 371 -5.08 -13.96 -6.66
C PHE A 371 -4.66 -12.76 -7.54
N TYR A 372 -4.91 -11.53 -7.11
CA TYR A 372 -4.55 -10.31 -7.86
C TYR A 372 -3.06 -10.30 -8.19
N ASN A 373 -2.70 -10.15 -9.47
CA ASN A 373 -1.32 -10.17 -10.00
C ASN A 373 -0.52 -11.44 -9.65
N VAL A 374 -1.19 -12.58 -9.45
CA VAL A 374 -0.46 -13.85 -9.31
C VAL A 374 0.22 -14.24 -10.61
N THR A 375 1.46 -14.72 -10.54
CA THR A 375 2.27 -15.03 -11.74
C THR A 375 2.36 -16.51 -12.08
N ASP A 376 1.73 -17.39 -11.32
CA ASP A 376 1.60 -18.81 -11.62
C ASP A 376 0.84 -19.03 -12.94
N SER A 377 1.22 -20.07 -13.68
CA SER A 377 0.55 -20.41 -14.94
C SER A 377 -0.68 -21.31 -14.77
N ASP A 378 -0.83 -21.92 -13.60
CA ASP A 378 -1.88 -22.89 -13.29
C ASP A 378 -2.50 -22.57 -11.92
N LEU A 379 -3.81 -22.30 -11.90
CA LEU A 379 -4.61 -22.11 -10.69
C LEU A 379 -5.71 -23.17 -10.57
N SER A 380 -5.55 -24.35 -11.18
CA SER A 380 -6.52 -25.45 -11.13
C SER A 380 -6.87 -25.94 -9.73
N VAL A 381 -6.07 -25.58 -8.73
CA VAL A 381 -6.33 -25.83 -7.30
C VAL A 381 -7.68 -25.28 -6.82
N VAL A 382 -8.24 -24.27 -7.48
CA VAL A 382 -9.53 -23.66 -7.09
C VAL A 382 -10.76 -24.29 -7.77
N ASN A 383 -10.57 -25.20 -8.74
CA ASN A 383 -11.64 -25.67 -9.61
C ASN A 383 -12.80 -26.37 -8.87
N ASN A 384 -12.52 -26.99 -7.72
CA ASN A 384 -13.50 -27.78 -6.95
C ASN A 384 -14.00 -27.08 -5.69
N TRP A 385 -13.65 -25.80 -5.48
CA TRP A 385 -14.09 -25.06 -4.32
C TRP A 385 -15.61 -24.80 -4.31
N ASP A 386 -16.24 -24.97 -3.15
CA ASP A 386 -17.62 -24.57 -2.92
C ASP A 386 -17.70 -23.05 -2.68
N VAL A 387 -17.90 -22.31 -3.76
CA VAL A 387 -18.04 -20.85 -3.73
C VAL A 387 -19.48 -20.36 -3.62
N SER A 388 -20.44 -21.23 -3.24
CA SER A 388 -21.88 -20.92 -3.25
C SER A 388 -22.29 -19.77 -2.33
N ASN A 389 -21.50 -19.47 -1.29
CA ASN A 389 -21.70 -18.36 -0.38
C ASN A 389 -20.86 -17.10 -0.71
N VAL A 390 -19.97 -17.17 -1.71
CA VAL A 390 -19.12 -16.04 -2.08
C VAL A 390 -19.98 -14.97 -2.77
N THR A 391 -19.93 -13.76 -2.21
CA THR A 391 -20.68 -12.59 -2.69
C THR A 391 -19.81 -11.62 -3.47
N ASN A 392 -18.49 -11.62 -3.23
CA ASN A 392 -17.54 -10.72 -3.88
C ASN A 392 -16.30 -11.48 -4.39
N MET A 393 -16.07 -11.41 -5.71
CA MET A 393 -14.89 -11.90 -6.42
C MET A 393 -14.27 -10.79 -7.29
N GLY A 394 -14.47 -9.53 -6.88
CA GLY A 394 -13.86 -8.37 -7.53
C GLY A 394 -12.34 -8.55 -7.66
N SER A 395 -11.79 -8.28 -8.83
CA SER A 395 -10.37 -8.40 -9.13
C SER A 395 -9.70 -9.75 -8.77
N MET A 396 -10.47 -10.83 -8.57
CA MET A 396 -9.95 -12.08 -8.00
C MET A 396 -8.76 -12.64 -8.78
N PHE A 397 -8.78 -12.56 -10.12
CA PHE A 397 -7.70 -13.01 -11.00
C PHE A 397 -7.05 -11.86 -11.79
N ASN A 398 -7.34 -10.60 -11.46
CA ASN A 398 -6.86 -9.45 -12.23
C ASN A 398 -5.33 -9.40 -12.28
N GLY A 399 -4.78 -9.39 -13.50
CA GLY A 399 -3.36 -9.26 -13.76
C GLY A 399 -2.60 -10.58 -13.71
N CYS A 400 -3.28 -11.73 -13.73
CA CYS A 400 -2.72 -13.07 -13.81
C CYS A 400 -2.20 -13.37 -15.23
N LYS A 401 -1.19 -12.60 -15.67
CA LYS A 401 -0.72 -12.56 -17.07
C LYS A 401 -0.17 -13.88 -17.60
N ASN A 402 0.24 -14.79 -16.73
CA ASN A 402 0.81 -16.09 -17.08
C ASN A 402 -0.21 -17.24 -17.03
N LEU A 403 -1.43 -16.99 -16.53
CA LEU A 403 -2.45 -18.01 -16.34
C LEU A 403 -2.93 -18.55 -17.69
N THR A 404 -2.63 -19.83 -17.97
CA THR A 404 -2.89 -20.45 -19.28
C THR A 404 -4.22 -21.18 -19.36
N SER A 405 -4.83 -21.51 -18.21
CA SER A 405 -6.14 -22.14 -18.11
C SER A 405 -6.75 -21.91 -16.73
N LEU A 406 -8.07 -21.83 -16.68
CA LEU A 406 -8.86 -21.76 -15.44
C LEU A 406 -10.23 -22.39 -15.68
N ASP A 407 -10.66 -23.30 -14.79
CA ASP A 407 -11.94 -23.99 -14.94
C ASP A 407 -12.89 -23.65 -13.78
N LEU A 408 -13.90 -22.84 -14.09
CA LEU A 408 -14.94 -22.39 -13.18
C LEU A 408 -16.25 -23.16 -13.39
N SER A 409 -16.28 -24.20 -14.23
CA SER A 409 -17.52 -24.89 -14.65
C SER A 409 -18.28 -25.55 -13.50
N LYS A 410 -17.61 -25.82 -12.37
CA LYS A 410 -18.21 -26.41 -11.17
C LYS A 410 -18.67 -25.38 -10.14
N TRP A 411 -18.36 -24.10 -10.34
CA TRP A 411 -18.66 -23.06 -9.37
C TRP A 411 -20.15 -22.71 -9.38
N ASN A 412 -20.79 -22.79 -8.21
CA ASN A 412 -22.11 -22.18 -8.00
C ASN A 412 -21.92 -20.73 -7.57
N THR A 413 -22.29 -19.78 -8.43
CA THR A 413 -22.10 -18.33 -8.18
C THR A 413 -23.41 -17.60 -7.90
N SER A 414 -24.46 -18.31 -7.46
CA SER A 414 -25.79 -17.71 -7.22
C SER A 414 -25.84 -16.58 -6.15
N SER A 415 -24.82 -16.49 -5.31
CA SER A 415 -24.64 -15.43 -4.31
C SER A 415 -23.84 -14.23 -4.80
N LEU A 416 -23.20 -14.34 -5.96
CA LEU A 416 -22.23 -13.37 -6.48
C LEU A 416 -22.87 -12.03 -6.82
N SER A 417 -22.25 -10.95 -6.35
CA SER A 417 -22.64 -9.55 -6.61
C SER A 417 -21.45 -8.68 -7.05
N GLY A 418 -20.24 -8.99 -6.59
CA GLY A 418 -19.01 -8.32 -7.01
C GLY A 418 -18.25 -9.12 -8.07
N VAL A 419 -18.22 -8.62 -9.31
CA VAL A 419 -17.51 -9.24 -10.46
C VAL A 419 -16.56 -8.28 -11.17
N SER A 420 -16.43 -7.06 -10.67
CA SER A 420 -15.63 -6.00 -11.30
C SER A 420 -14.18 -6.44 -11.46
N SER A 421 -13.63 -6.28 -12.66
CA SER A 421 -12.24 -6.56 -13.01
C SER A 421 -11.79 -8.00 -12.79
N MET A 422 -12.70 -8.97 -12.65
CA MET A 422 -12.36 -10.34 -12.25
C MET A 422 -11.25 -10.97 -13.08
N PHE A 423 -11.22 -10.76 -14.40
CA PHE A 423 -10.22 -11.30 -15.34
C PHE A 423 -9.39 -10.23 -16.05
N ARG A 424 -9.37 -9.00 -15.50
CA ARG A 424 -8.72 -7.86 -16.16
C ARG A 424 -7.23 -8.14 -16.37
N TYR A 425 -6.72 -7.90 -17.57
CA TYR A 425 -5.33 -8.11 -17.99
C TYR A 425 -4.83 -9.57 -17.97
N ASP A 426 -5.74 -10.55 -17.97
CA ASP A 426 -5.40 -11.97 -18.13
C ASP A 426 -5.23 -12.31 -19.62
N LYS A 427 -4.10 -11.87 -20.18
CA LYS A 427 -3.83 -11.85 -21.63
C LYS A 427 -3.84 -13.21 -22.31
N LEU A 428 -3.65 -14.29 -21.55
CA LEU A 428 -3.63 -15.66 -22.06
C LEU A 428 -4.99 -16.36 -21.93
N LEU A 429 -5.88 -15.87 -21.05
CA LEU A 429 -7.24 -16.39 -20.93
C LEU A 429 -8.10 -15.93 -22.11
N ASN A 430 -8.87 -16.87 -22.65
CA ASN A 430 -9.71 -16.75 -23.83
C ASN A 430 -10.84 -17.81 -23.78
N GLU A 431 -11.64 -17.88 -24.84
CA GLU A 431 -12.81 -18.74 -24.95
C GLU A 431 -12.54 -20.24 -24.79
N ASP A 432 -11.33 -20.72 -25.10
CA ASP A 432 -10.99 -22.14 -25.09
C ASP A 432 -10.44 -22.60 -23.72
N ASN A 433 -9.92 -21.68 -22.90
CA ASN A 433 -9.16 -22.04 -21.70
C ASN A 433 -9.67 -21.40 -20.40
N LEU A 434 -10.57 -20.42 -20.47
CA LEU A 434 -11.40 -20.03 -19.34
C LEU A 434 -12.71 -20.81 -19.47
N LEU A 435 -12.89 -21.88 -18.68
CA LEU A 435 -14.09 -22.71 -18.73
C LEU A 435 -15.10 -22.22 -17.67
N GLY A 436 -16.39 -22.25 -18.00
CA GLY A 436 -17.47 -21.91 -17.07
C GLY A 436 -17.70 -20.41 -16.85
N TYR A 437 -16.94 -19.50 -17.48
CA TYR A 437 -17.24 -18.07 -17.39
C TYR A 437 -18.63 -17.73 -17.91
N GLN A 438 -19.16 -18.51 -18.87
CA GLN A 438 -20.48 -18.32 -19.45
C GLN A 438 -21.60 -18.53 -18.41
N THR A 439 -21.37 -19.39 -17.41
CA THR A 439 -22.38 -19.81 -16.44
C THR A 439 -22.32 -19.04 -15.12
N LEU A 440 -21.52 -17.97 -15.05
CA LEU A 440 -21.49 -17.10 -13.87
C LEU A 440 -22.85 -16.42 -13.66
N VAL A 441 -23.44 -16.58 -12.47
CA VAL A 441 -24.75 -16.00 -12.15
C VAL A 441 -24.58 -14.53 -11.76
N THR A 442 -24.94 -13.62 -12.66
CA THR A 442 -24.67 -12.17 -12.53
C THR A 442 -25.87 -11.33 -12.15
N LYS A 443 -27.04 -11.94 -11.87
CA LYS A 443 -28.29 -11.21 -11.57
C LYS A 443 -28.21 -10.20 -10.42
N LYS A 444 -27.26 -10.32 -9.50
CA LYS A 444 -27.08 -9.37 -8.38
C LYS A 444 -25.95 -8.37 -8.64
N ALA A 445 -25.24 -8.48 -9.76
CA ALA A 445 -24.13 -7.61 -10.08
C ALA A 445 -24.63 -6.24 -10.56
N SER A 446 -24.16 -5.18 -9.91
CA SER A 446 -24.43 -3.80 -10.33
C SER A 446 -23.24 -3.15 -11.05
N ASN A 447 -22.04 -3.73 -10.90
CA ASN A 447 -20.80 -3.18 -11.43
C ASN A 447 -19.99 -4.26 -12.16
N MET A 448 -19.88 -4.12 -13.48
CA MET A 448 -19.07 -5.01 -14.35
C MET A 448 -17.79 -4.32 -14.85
N TYR A 449 -17.35 -3.27 -14.15
CA TYR A 449 -16.17 -2.49 -14.52
C TYR A 449 -14.98 -3.37 -14.92
N ALA A 450 -14.53 -3.23 -16.17
CA ALA A 450 -13.33 -3.86 -16.73
C ALA A 450 -13.22 -5.39 -16.58
N MET A 451 -14.32 -6.13 -16.40
CA MET A 451 -14.31 -7.57 -16.10
C MET A 451 -13.48 -8.39 -17.12
N PHE A 452 -13.55 -8.06 -18.40
CA PHE A 452 -12.84 -8.75 -19.49
C PHE A 452 -11.79 -7.87 -20.19
N SER A 453 -11.46 -6.70 -19.61
CA SER A 453 -10.54 -5.74 -20.21
C SER A 453 -9.14 -6.34 -20.38
N GLY A 454 -8.57 -6.23 -21.58
CA GLY A 454 -7.20 -6.66 -21.86
C GLY A 454 -6.97 -8.17 -21.80
N THR A 455 -8.03 -8.96 -21.95
CA THR A 455 -7.97 -10.43 -22.02
C THR A 455 -7.58 -10.91 -23.42
N GLY A 456 -7.35 -12.22 -23.58
CA GLY A 456 -6.97 -12.86 -24.83
C GLY A 456 -8.14 -13.28 -25.73
N PHE A 457 -9.38 -12.95 -25.38
CA PHE A 457 -10.59 -13.42 -26.04
C PHE A 457 -10.72 -12.98 -27.51
N GLY A 458 -11.08 -13.93 -28.37
CA GLY A 458 -11.55 -13.70 -29.73
C GLY A 458 -13.08 -13.60 -29.79
N THR A 459 -13.78 -14.52 -29.15
CA THR A 459 -15.25 -14.51 -29.00
C THR A 459 -15.64 -14.59 -27.53
N ILE A 460 -16.41 -13.63 -27.03
CA ILE A 460 -16.94 -13.68 -25.66
C ILE A 460 -18.43 -14.02 -25.70
N ASP A 461 -18.83 -15.16 -25.13
CA ASP A 461 -20.23 -15.55 -24.98
C ASP A 461 -20.75 -15.24 -23.57
N LEU A 462 -21.63 -14.24 -23.50
CA LEU A 462 -22.30 -13.76 -22.29
C LEU A 462 -23.82 -13.92 -22.41
N SER A 463 -24.30 -14.85 -23.25
CA SER A 463 -25.73 -15.08 -23.48
C SER A 463 -26.53 -15.44 -22.23
N GLN A 464 -25.88 -15.97 -21.19
CA GLN A 464 -26.52 -16.33 -19.92
C GLN A 464 -26.38 -15.25 -18.84
N TYR A 465 -25.73 -14.13 -19.13
CA TYR A 465 -25.53 -13.07 -18.15
C TYR A 465 -26.82 -12.27 -17.99
N ASP A 466 -27.22 -12.03 -16.75
CA ASP A 466 -28.31 -11.11 -16.40
C ASP A 466 -27.69 -9.76 -16.05
N THR A 467 -27.86 -8.79 -16.94
CA THR A 467 -27.31 -7.44 -16.78
C THR A 467 -28.33 -6.41 -16.32
N SER A 468 -29.56 -6.83 -15.96
CA SER A 468 -30.67 -5.92 -15.63
C SER A 468 -30.39 -4.98 -14.45
N ASN A 469 -29.51 -5.39 -13.54
CA ASN A 469 -29.08 -4.59 -12.38
C ASN A 469 -27.77 -3.82 -12.61
N VAL A 470 -27.10 -4.00 -13.75
CA VAL A 470 -25.79 -3.41 -14.02
C VAL A 470 -25.95 -1.93 -14.36
N THR A 471 -25.41 -1.07 -13.51
CA THR A 471 -25.36 0.38 -13.73
C THR A 471 -24.05 0.82 -14.39
N ASN A 472 -22.97 0.05 -14.18
CA ASN A 472 -21.62 0.37 -14.65
C ASN A 472 -21.04 -0.70 -15.59
N PHE A 473 -20.94 -0.37 -16.88
CA PHE A 473 -20.29 -1.18 -17.92
C PHE A 473 -18.90 -0.64 -18.30
N GLU A 474 -18.37 0.29 -17.50
CA GLU A 474 -17.14 0.98 -17.85
C GLU A 474 -15.99 0.02 -18.13
N SER A 475 -15.31 0.23 -19.26
CA SER A 475 -14.16 -0.55 -19.70
C SER A 475 -14.38 -2.06 -19.86
N LEU A 476 -15.63 -2.56 -19.89
CA LEU A 476 -15.94 -4.00 -19.82
C LEU A 476 -15.06 -4.86 -20.75
N PHE A 477 -14.82 -4.40 -21.98
CA PHE A 477 -13.98 -5.06 -22.98
C PHE A 477 -12.74 -4.25 -23.40
N ALA A 478 -12.41 -3.17 -22.69
CA ALA A 478 -11.38 -2.23 -23.10
C ALA A 478 -10.03 -2.93 -23.33
N GLY A 479 -9.39 -2.68 -24.47
CA GLY A 479 -8.07 -3.20 -24.80
C GLY A 479 -8.01 -4.71 -25.08
N THR A 480 -9.13 -5.41 -25.19
CA THR A 480 -9.18 -6.81 -25.64
C THR A 480 -8.90 -6.87 -27.14
N SER A 481 -7.61 -6.87 -27.48
CA SER A 481 -7.10 -6.60 -28.83
C SER A 481 -7.34 -7.72 -29.84
N LYS A 482 -7.82 -8.89 -29.40
CA LYS A 482 -8.21 -10.00 -30.28
C LYS A 482 -9.72 -10.12 -30.48
N LEU A 483 -10.52 -9.30 -29.81
CA LEU A 483 -11.96 -9.43 -29.77
C LEU A 483 -12.58 -9.25 -31.17
N GLN A 484 -13.21 -10.30 -31.68
CA GLN A 484 -13.91 -10.33 -32.97
C GLN A 484 -15.41 -10.50 -32.83
N LYS A 485 -15.90 -11.04 -31.71
CA LYS A 485 -17.34 -11.26 -31.52
C LYS A 485 -17.75 -11.23 -30.05
N ILE A 486 -18.93 -10.68 -29.79
CA ILE A 486 -19.60 -10.76 -28.49
C ILE A 486 -20.99 -11.37 -28.73
N ILE A 487 -21.35 -12.36 -27.93
CA ILE A 487 -22.68 -12.99 -27.97
C ILE A 487 -23.38 -12.65 -26.66
N GLY A 488 -24.58 -12.05 -26.74
CA GLY A 488 -25.30 -11.65 -25.53
C GLY A 488 -26.60 -10.93 -25.81
N THR A 489 -27.49 -10.93 -24.82
CA THR A 489 -28.70 -10.10 -24.80
C THR A 489 -28.67 -9.27 -23.53
N PHE A 490 -28.03 -8.10 -23.60
CA PHE A 490 -27.89 -7.23 -22.44
C PHE A 490 -29.17 -6.43 -22.22
N ASP A 491 -29.67 -6.48 -21.00
CA ASP A 491 -30.58 -5.47 -20.45
C ASP A 491 -29.75 -4.30 -19.94
N THR A 492 -29.91 -3.13 -20.56
CA THR A 492 -29.20 -1.90 -20.21
C THR A 492 -30.11 -0.88 -19.54
N SER A 493 -31.33 -1.25 -19.16
CA SER A 493 -32.32 -0.32 -18.58
C SER A 493 -31.88 0.33 -17.26
N SER A 494 -30.87 -0.24 -16.59
CA SER A 494 -30.23 0.33 -15.40
C SER A 494 -28.90 1.05 -15.68
N ALA A 495 -28.38 0.97 -16.91
CA ALA A 495 -27.05 1.47 -17.25
C ALA A 495 -26.97 3.00 -17.14
N THR A 496 -25.94 3.48 -16.43
CA THR A 496 -25.63 4.92 -16.34
C THR A 496 -24.27 5.26 -16.95
N ASN A 497 -23.38 4.27 -17.13
CA ASN A 497 -22.01 4.49 -17.57
C ASN A 497 -21.56 3.44 -18.60
N PHE A 498 -21.28 3.92 -19.83
CA PHE A 498 -20.71 3.14 -20.95
C PHE A 498 -19.25 3.54 -21.26
N SER A 499 -18.59 4.27 -20.36
CA SER A 499 -17.27 4.83 -20.65
C SER A 499 -16.27 3.73 -21.00
N SER A 500 -15.50 3.94 -22.07
CA SER A 500 -14.44 3.04 -22.53
C SER A 500 -14.86 1.60 -22.83
N MET A 501 -16.16 1.28 -22.91
CA MET A 501 -16.66 -0.11 -22.97
C MET A 501 -15.99 -0.94 -24.08
N PHE A 502 -15.75 -0.35 -25.25
CA PHE A 502 -15.12 -0.98 -26.41
C PHE A 502 -13.79 -0.33 -26.81
N GLN A 503 -13.21 0.50 -25.94
CA GLN A 503 -11.99 1.25 -26.25
C GLN A 503 -10.86 0.31 -26.70
N ASN A 504 -10.21 0.62 -27.82
CA ASN A 504 -9.09 -0.14 -28.39
C ASN A 504 -9.37 -1.64 -28.57
N THR A 505 -10.61 -2.02 -28.87
CA THR A 505 -10.98 -3.39 -29.29
C THR A 505 -10.86 -3.55 -30.80
N THR A 506 -10.74 -4.79 -31.27
CA THR A 506 -10.73 -5.12 -32.71
C THR A 506 -12.09 -5.60 -33.23
N LEU A 507 -13.16 -5.37 -32.47
CA LEU A 507 -14.53 -5.80 -32.76
C LEU A 507 -15.00 -5.19 -34.09
N PRO A 508 -15.30 -5.96 -35.14
CA PRO A 508 -15.63 -5.41 -36.46
C PRO A 508 -17.07 -4.88 -36.56
N ASN A 509 -18.01 -5.46 -35.82
CA ASN A 509 -19.42 -5.09 -35.79
C ASN A 509 -20.08 -5.61 -34.50
N PHE A 510 -21.39 -5.40 -34.35
CA PHE A 510 -22.15 -5.82 -33.17
C PHE A 510 -22.93 -7.15 -33.38
N ASP A 511 -22.55 -7.96 -34.37
CA ASP A 511 -23.27 -9.21 -34.68
C ASP A 511 -23.23 -10.19 -33.50
N GLY A 512 -24.41 -10.56 -32.99
CA GLY A 512 -24.55 -11.42 -31.81
C GLY A 512 -24.85 -10.66 -30.51
N LEU A 513 -24.84 -9.33 -30.54
CA LEU A 513 -25.19 -8.46 -29.42
C LEU A 513 -26.37 -7.55 -29.78
N ASN A 514 -27.34 -7.43 -28.87
CA ASN A 514 -28.60 -6.69 -29.06
C ASN A 514 -28.46 -5.14 -28.97
N VAL A 515 -27.39 -4.57 -29.54
CA VAL A 515 -27.03 -3.15 -29.39
C VAL A 515 -28.13 -2.18 -29.84
N ALA A 516 -28.90 -2.56 -30.86
CA ALA A 516 -30.03 -1.77 -31.36
C ALA A 516 -31.20 -1.67 -30.38
N ASP A 517 -31.32 -2.63 -29.46
CA ASP A 517 -32.44 -2.77 -28.51
C ASP A 517 -32.09 -2.22 -27.12
N TRP A 518 -30.88 -1.70 -26.93
CA TRP A 518 -30.44 -1.17 -25.63
C TRP A 518 -31.23 0.06 -25.21
N ASP A 519 -31.79 0.01 -23.99
CA ASP A 519 -32.29 1.20 -23.31
C ASP A 519 -31.10 2.01 -22.80
N THR A 520 -30.81 3.12 -23.48
CA THR A 520 -29.74 4.05 -23.12
C THR A 520 -30.24 5.30 -22.39
N SER A 521 -31.53 5.36 -22.05
CA SER A 521 -32.20 6.57 -21.56
C SER A 521 -31.60 7.11 -20.25
N LYS A 522 -30.92 6.28 -19.47
CA LYS A 522 -30.25 6.63 -18.21
C LYS A 522 -28.74 6.82 -18.33
N VAL A 523 -28.16 6.55 -19.50
CA VAL A 523 -26.70 6.66 -19.71
C VAL A 523 -26.29 8.13 -19.62
N GLN A 524 -25.37 8.43 -18.72
CA GLN A 524 -24.87 9.78 -18.45
C GLN A 524 -23.48 10.02 -19.06
N SER A 525 -22.66 8.97 -19.13
CA SER A 525 -21.31 9.05 -19.71
C SER A 525 -21.12 8.02 -20.82
N MET A 526 -20.64 8.50 -21.95
CA MET A 526 -20.18 7.70 -23.10
C MET A 526 -18.72 8.02 -23.44
N ALA A 527 -17.96 8.49 -22.45
CA ALA A 527 -16.59 8.91 -22.65
C ALA A 527 -15.74 7.73 -23.16
N ASN A 528 -15.03 7.90 -24.27
CA ASN A 528 -14.17 6.88 -24.90
C ASN A 528 -14.87 5.58 -25.33
N THR A 529 -16.20 5.49 -25.35
CA THR A 529 -16.92 4.22 -25.56
C THR A 529 -16.44 3.46 -26.80
N PHE A 530 -16.18 4.15 -27.92
CA PHE A 530 -15.69 3.57 -29.17
C PHE A 530 -14.27 4.01 -29.53
N ASP A 531 -13.54 4.68 -28.63
CA ASP A 531 -12.21 5.24 -28.91
C ASP A 531 -11.24 4.17 -29.44
N GLY A 532 -10.77 4.34 -30.67
CA GLY A 532 -9.87 3.42 -31.35
C GLY A 532 -10.42 2.01 -31.59
N CYS A 533 -11.74 1.80 -31.52
CA CYS A 533 -12.32 0.48 -31.73
C CYS A 533 -12.40 0.10 -33.23
N GLY A 534 -12.49 -1.20 -33.50
CA GLY A 534 -12.51 -1.78 -34.85
C GLY A 534 -13.84 -1.67 -35.60
N VAL A 535 -14.90 -1.17 -34.97
CA VAL A 535 -16.29 -1.27 -35.47
C VAL A 535 -16.44 -0.51 -36.78
N LYS A 536 -17.05 -1.15 -37.77
CA LYS A 536 -17.30 -0.59 -39.11
C LYS A 536 -18.76 -0.26 -39.37
N ASP A 537 -19.69 -0.96 -38.73
CA ASP A 537 -21.12 -0.70 -38.84
C ASP A 537 -21.67 -0.13 -37.52
N TYR A 538 -22.06 1.14 -37.56
CA TYR A 538 -22.69 1.86 -36.46
C TYR A 538 -24.21 1.97 -36.63
N SER A 539 -24.83 1.34 -37.63
CA SER A 539 -26.28 1.36 -37.80
C SER A 539 -27.09 0.99 -36.54
N PRO A 540 -26.63 0.09 -35.63
CA PRO A 540 -27.37 -0.23 -34.41
C PRO A 540 -27.50 0.92 -33.41
N ILE A 541 -26.59 1.89 -33.40
CA ILE A 541 -26.62 3.00 -32.40
C ILE A 541 -27.54 4.16 -32.82
N LYS A 542 -28.19 4.06 -33.99
CA LYS A 542 -29.00 5.14 -34.57
C LYS A 542 -30.11 5.62 -33.63
N ASN A 543 -30.79 4.69 -32.97
CA ASN A 543 -31.99 4.95 -32.18
C ASN A 543 -31.71 5.09 -30.67
N TRP A 544 -30.44 5.20 -30.26
CA TRP A 544 -30.10 5.38 -28.86
C TRP A 544 -30.69 6.68 -28.30
N ASN A 545 -31.33 6.58 -27.14
CA ASN A 545 -31.79 7.73 -26.38
C ASN A 545 -30.61 8.34 -25.62
N THR A 546 -30.10 9.47 -26.10
CA THR A 546 -28.94 10.18 -25.54
C THR A 546 -29.31 11.39 -24.67
N SER A 547 -30.61 11.60 -24.38
CA SER A 547 -31.13 12.77 -23.66
C SER A 547 -30.63 12.93 -22.21
N SER A 548 -29.97 11.92 -21.66
CA SER A 548 -29.32 11.96 -20.34
C SER A 548 -27.80 12.10 -20.40
N VAL A 549 -27.20 12.00 -21.58
CA VAL A 549 -25.75 12.04 -21.76
C VAL A 549 -25.23 13.44 -21.48
N THR A 550 -24.19 13.51 -20.67
CA THR A 550 -23.50 14.75 -20.30
C THR A 550 -22.06 14.82 -20.83
N ASP A 551 -21.49 13.65 -21.17
CA ASP A 551 -20.10 13.50 -21.56
C ASP A 551 -19.95 12.64 -22.82
N LEU A 552 -19.49 13.27 -23.91
CA LEU A 552 -19.13 12.64 -25.19
C LEU A 552 -17.61 12.71 -25.44
N SER A 553 -16.81 12.83 -24.38
CA SER A 553 -15.37 12.96 -24.50
C SER A 553 -14.77 11.75 -25.21
N ARG A 554 -14.05 11.95 -26.32
CA ARG A 554 -13.37 10.88 -27.09
C ARG A 554 -14.28 9.73 -27.55
N THR A 555 -15.60 9.88 -27.53
CA THR A 555 -16.53 8.78 -27.83
C THR A 555 -16.25 8.13 -29.18
N PHE A 556 -15.93 8.94 -30.20
CA PHE A 556 -15.61 8.51 -31.56
C PHE A 556 -14.19 8.97 -31.96
N SER A 557 -13.25 8.94 -31.03
CA SER A 557 -11.85 9.24 -31.30
C SER A 557 -11.17 8.06 -32.02
N ALA A 558 -10.21 8.37 -32.90
CA ALA A 558 -9.38 7.43 -33.64
C ALA A 558 -10.17 6.37 -34.45
N ILE A 559 -11.35 6.74 -34.96
CA ILE A 559 -12.16 5.86 -35.81
C ILE A 559 -11.66 5.91 -37.25
N THR A 560 -11.41 4.74 -37.83
CA THR A 560 -10.87 4.59 -39.20
C THR A 560 -11.78 3.71 -40.05
N GLY A 561 -11.78 3.93 -41.38
CA GLY A 561 -12.54 3.09 -42.32
C GLY A 561 -14.07 3.18 -42.19
N VAL A 562 -14.59 4.26 -41.62
CA VAL A 562 -16.04 4.53 -41.48
C VAL A 562 -16.33 5.89 -42.10
N ALA A 563 -17.22 5.92 -43.09
CA ALA A 563 -17.52 7.13 -43.85
C ALA A 563 -18.36 8.16 -43.08
N THR A 564 -19.32 7.69 -42.28
CA THR A 564 -20.34 8.49 -41.58
C THR A 564 -20.89 7.76 -40.36
N LEU A 565 -21.57 8.50 -39.47
CA LEU A 565 -22.19 7.98 -38.26
C LEU A 565 -23.69 8.29 -38.25
N PRO A 566 -24.58 7.37 -37.84
CA PRO A 566 -26.02 7.59 -37.81
C PRO A 566 -26.46 8.32 -36.53
N ILE A 567 -25.89 9.50 -36.26
CA ILE A 567 -26.03 10.23 -34.99
C ILE A 567 -26.77 11.58 -35.13
N ASN A 568 -27.42 11.80 -36.27
CA ASN A 568 -28.14 13.05 -36.57
C ASN A 568 -29.30 13.33 -35.61
N ASP A 569 -29.95 12.28 -35.12
CA ASP A 569 -31.14 12.37 -34.26
C ASP A 569 -30.81 12.26 -32.76
N TRP A 570 -29.52 12.21 -32.40
CA TRP A 570 -29.09 12.16 -31.00
C TRP A 570 -29.42 13.46 -30.27
N ASP A 571 -30.05 13.35 -29.10
CA ASP A 571 -30.30 14.48 -28.19
C ASP A 571 -29.05 14.77 -27.35
N VAL A 572 -28.25 15.73 -27.80
CA VAL A 572 -27.05 16.20 -27.09
C VAL A 572 -27.30 17.43 -26.22
N SER A 573 -28.56 17.78 -25.93
CA SER A 573 -28.92 19.03 -25.24
C SER A 573 -28.35 19.17 -23.82
N LYS A 574 -27.98 18.05 -23.18
CA LYS A 574 -27.32 18.03 -21.86
C LYS A 574 -25.81 17.82 -21.90
N VAL A 575 -25.25 17.55 -23.08
CA VAL A 575 -23.81 17.30 -23.23
C VAL A 575 -23.05 18.60 -22.95
N ASN A 576 -22.17 18.56 -21.96
CA ASN A 576 -21.33 19.69 -21.58
C ASN A 576 -19.84 19.47 -21.93
N ARG A 577 -19.42 18.23 -22.22
CA ARG A 577 -18.07 17.88 -22.66
C ARG A 577 -18.08 17.23 -24.05
N PHE A 578 -17.51 17.94 -25.02
CA PHE A 578 -17.19 17.48 -26.39
C PHE A 578 -15.68 17.31 -26.59
N TYR A 579 -14.95 17.08 -25.49
CA TYR A 579 -13.49 16.97 -25.49
C TYR A 579 -13.05 15.85 -26.44
N MET A 580 -12.31 16.19 -27.49
CA MET A 580 -11.75 15.20 -28.44
C MET A 580 -12.77 14.23 -29.05
N THR A 581 -14.06 14.59 -29.15
CA THR A 581 -15.13 13.63 -29.54
C THR A 581 -14.85 12.89 -30.85
N PHE A 582 -14.28 13.55 -31.85
CA PHE A 582 -13.92 12.98 -33.17
C PHE A 582 -12.40 13.01 -33.45
N TYR A 583 -11.59 13.13 -32.40
CA TYR A 583 -10.14 13.31 -32.47
C TYR A 583 -9.45 12.26 -33.35
N ASN A 584 -8.60 12.68 -34.28
CA ASN A 584 -7.80 11.84 -35.19
C ASN A 584 -8.60 10.76 -35.94
N SER A 585 -9.85 11.06 -36.34
CA SER A 585 -10.70 10.13 -37.10
C SER A 585 -10.64 10.38 -38.62
N GLU A 586 -11.32 9.53 -39.40
CA GLU A 586 -11.28 9.53 -40.87
C GLU A 586 -12.68 9.56 -41.53
N PHE A 587 -13.63 10.28 -40.94
CA PHE A 587 -14.98 10.42 -41.45
C PHE A 587 -15.03 11.30 -42.70
N THR A 588 -15.78 10.91 -43.72
CA THR A 588 -15.99 11.76 -44.91
C THR A 588 -17.09 12.79 -44.70
N GLU A 589 -18.03 12.50 -43.79
CA GLU A 589 -19.14 13.37 -43.43
C GLU A 589 -19.51 13.17 -41.95
N LEU A 590 -19.99 14.24 -41.32
CA LEU A 590 -20.48 14.23 -39.94
C LEU A 590 -21.87 14.87 -39.89
N PRO A 591 -22.94 14.10 -39.63
CA PRO A 591 -24.30 14.62 -39.69
C PRO A 591 -24.72 15.24 -38.34
N ILE A 592 -23.98 16.27 -37.92
CA ILE A 592 -24.09 16.89 -36.58
C ILE A 592 -24.62 18.33 -36.61
N GLU A 593 -25.11 18.80 -37.77
CA GLU A 593 -25.59 20.17 -37.95
C GLU A 593 -26.72 20.53 -36.98
N ASN A 594 -27.64 19.59 -36.72
CA ASN A 594 -28.86 19.84 -35.93
C ASN A 594 -28.68 19.62 -34.42
N TRP A 595 -27.45 19.33 -33.96
CA TRP A 595 -27.18 19.12 -32.54
C TRP A 595 -27.41 20.37 -31.71
N ASN A 596 -28.19 20.23 -30.62
CA ASN A 596 -28.38 21.29 -29.64
C ASN A 596 -27.18 21.34 -28.68
N THR A 597 -26.21 22.20 -28.97
CA THR A 597 -24.98 22.33 -28.17
C THR A 597 -25.05 23.40 -27.06
N SER A 598 -26.25 23.90 -26.71
CA SER A 598 -26.43 25.00 -25.75
C SER A 598 -25.99 24.73 -24.30
N SER A 599 -25.65 23.49 -23.97
CA SER A 599 -25.06 23.09 -22.68
C SER A 599 -23.54 22.89 -22.74
N ALA A 600 -22.92 22.95 -23.92
CA ALA A 600 -21.50 22.73 -24.12
C ALA A 600 -20.67 23.76 -23.35
N THR A 601 -19.70 23.26 -22.56
CA THR A 601 -18.71 24.10 -21.87
C THR A 601 -17.28 23.83 -22.36
N ASN A 602 -17.02 22.63 -22.89
CA ASN A 602 -15.70 22.20 -23.33
C ASN A 602 -15.77 21.63 -24.75
N MET A 603 -15.11 22.28 -25.70
CA MET A 603 -14.93 21.84 -27.09
C MET A 603 -13.44 21.70 -27.46
N TYR A 604 -12.60 21.40 -26.47
CA TYR A 604 -11.17 21.15 -26.66
C TYR A 604 -10.97 20.01 -27.66
N GLU A 605 -10.23 20.28 -28.74
CA GLU A 605 -9.82 19.32 -29.77
C GLU A 605 -10.95 18.46 -30.38
N THR A 606 -12.20 18.94 -30.35
CA THR A 606 -13.38 18.15 -30.77
C THR A 606 -13.21 17.49 -32.14
N PHE A 607 -12.61 18.19 -33.10
CA PHE A 607 -12.34 17.71 -34.47
C PHE A 607 -10.85 17.67 -34.80
N PHE A 608 -9.98 17.73 -33.80
CA PHE A 608 -8.54 17.78 -34.03
C PHE A 608 -8.11 16.57 -34.87
N GLY A 609 -7.35 16.83 -35.94
CA GLY A 609 -6.74 15.79 -36.77
C GLY A 609 -7.74 14.92 -37.54
N GLU A 610 -9.01 15.33 -37.65
CA GLU A 610 -9.97 14.67 -38.53
C GLU A 610 -9.48 14.79 -39.99
N LYS A 611 -9.34 13.66 -40.68
CA LYS A 611 -8.57 13.59 -41.92
C LYS A 611 -9.38 13.76 -43.20
N SER A 612 -10.69 13.49 -43.19
CA SER A 612 -11.45 13.22 -44.42
C SER A 612 -12.68 14.12 -44.61
N VAL A 613 -13.11 14.87 -43.59
CA VAL A 613 -14.24 15.80 -43.65
C VAL A 613 -13.86 17.01 -44.51
N LYS A 614 -14.57 17.17 -45.61
CA LYS A 614 -14.35 18.30 -46.55
C LYS A 614 -15.22 19.52 -46.24
N ASN A 615 -16.41 19.30 -45.70
CA ASN A 615 -17.36 20.37 -45.43
C ASN A 615 -17.95 20.16 -44.03
N LEU A 616 -17.88 21.17 -43.18
CA LEU A 616 -18.39 21.10 -41.82
C LEU A 616 -19.34 22.28 -41.56
N ASN A 617 -20.62 21.98 -41.36
CA ASN A 617 -21.65 22.99 -41.07
C ASN A 617 -22.03 22.95 -39.59
N LEU A 618 -21.63 23.99 -38.85
CA LEU A 618 -21.93 24.19 -37.43
C LEU A 618 -22.74 25.47 -37.19
N SER A 619 -23.39 26.00 -38.24
CA SER A 619 -24.16 27.26 -38.18
C SER A 619 -25.30 27.26 -37.15
N LYS A 620 -25.78 26.10 -36.71
CA LYS A 620 -26.83 25.98 -35.68
C LYS A 620 -26.30 25.72 -34.28
N TRP A 621 -24.99 25.49 -34.13
CA TRP A 621 -24.40 25.24 -32.82
C TRP A 621 -24.47 26.51 -31.95
N ASN A 622 -24.78 26.31 -30.67
CA ASN A 622 -24.79 27.37 -29.67
C ASN A 622 -23.59 27.18 -28.74
N THR A 623 -22.60 28.06 -28.86
CA THR A 623 -21.34 27.95 -28.11
C THR A 623 -21.23 28.98 -26.97
N SER A 624 -22.33 29.66 -26.62
CA SER A 624 -22.34 30.78 -25.64
C SER A 624 -21.87 30.41 -24.22
N LYS A 625 -21.80 29.12 -23.89
CA LYS A 625 -21.27 28.61 -22.60
C LYS A 625 -19.89 27.99 -22.71
N VAL A 626 -19.32 27.88 -23.91
CA VAL A 626 -18.04 27.21 -24.14
C VAL A 626 -16.91 28.08 -23.60
N THR A 627 -16.10 27.51 -22.71
CA THR A 627 -14.94 28.18 -22.10
C THR A 627 -13.64 27.84 -22.80
N THR A 628 -13.57 26.71 -23.53
CA THR A 628 -12.38 26.35 -24.32
C THR A 628 -12.75 25.80 -25.68
N PHE A 629 -12.07 26.33 -26.70
CA PHE A 629 -12.05 25.90 -28.09
C PHE A 629 -10.63 25.48 -28.51
N TYR A 630 -9.76 25.20 -27.55
CA TYR A 630 -8.36 24.88 -27.81
C TYR A 630 -8.25 23.82 -28.91
N ALA A 631 -7.54 24.17 -29.97
CA ALA A 631 -7.25 23.29 -31.10
C ALA A 631 -8.46 22.55 -31.72
N MET A 632 -9.67 23.10 -31.60
CA MET A 632 -10.91 22.42 -31.99
C MET A 632 -10.93 21.93 -33.45
N PHE A 633 -10.38 22.71 -34.39
CA PHE A 633 -10.27 22.35 -35.82
C PHE A 633 -8.83 22.10 -36.26
N ASN A 634 -7.89 22.01 -35.33
CA ASN A 634 -6.47 21.94 -35.66
C ASN A 634 -6.15 20.64 -36.42
N SER A 635 -5.23 20.70 -37.39
CA SER A 635 -4.78 19.56 -38.19
C SER A 635 -5.87 18.85 -39.01
N MET A 636 -7.01 19.49 -39.29
CA MET A 636 -8.02 18.93 -40.19
C MET A 636 -7.53 18.97 -41.65
N ALA A 637 -7.14 17.82 -42.19
CA ALA A 637 -6.33 17.73 -43.41
C ALA A 637 -7.12 18.07 -44.69
N ASP A 638 -8.35 17.58 -44.80
CA ASP A 638 -9.16 17.72 -46.02
C ASP A 638 -10.23 18.80 -45.95
N LEU A 639 -10.33 19.53 -44.83
CA LEU A 639 -11.36 20.55 -44.63
C LEU A 639 -11.25 21.66 -45.68
N ARG A 640 -12.35 21.92 -46.39
CA ARG A 640 -12.46 22.91 -47.48
C ARG A 640 -13.41 24.05 -47.14
N THR A 641 -14.55 23.73 -46.54
CA THR A 641 -15.54 24.71 -46.12
C THR A 641 -15.96 24.47 -44.68
N LEU A 642 -16.10 25.57 -43.94
CA LEU A 642 -16.51 25.58 -42.54
C LEU A 642 -17.57 26.66 -42.34
N ASP A 643 -18.69 26.31 -41.71
CA ASP A 643 -19.70 27.28 -41.28
C ASP A 643 -19.78 27.35 -39.76
N ILE A 644 -19.33 28.47 -39.19
CA ILE A 644 -19.36 28.79 -37.76
C ILE A 644 -20.06 30.13 -37.51
N SER A 645 -21.02 30.48 -38.39
CA SER A 645 -21.71 31.78 -38.38
C SER A 645 -22.43 32.13 -37.07
N ASN A 646 -22.77 31.14 -36.24
CA ASN A 646 -23.45 31.34 -34.97
C ASN A 646 -22.56 31.15 -33.73
N PHE A 647 -21.24 30.97 -33.90
CA PHE A 647 -20.33 30.80 -32.78
C PHE A 647 -20.29 32.07 -31.92
N ASP A 648 -20.52 31.89 -30.62
CA ASP A 648 -20.32 32.86 -29.55
C ASP A 648 -19.07 32.45 -28.75
N THR A 649 -18.08 33.34 -28.73
CA THR A 649 -16.80 33.14 -28.03
C THR A 649 -16.65 34.03 -26.80
N THR A 650 -17.70 34.73 -26.36
CA THR A 650 -17.65 35.71 -25.27
C THR A 650 -17.28 35.10 -23.91
N LYS A 651 -17.53 33.80 -23.73
CA LYS A 651 -17.14 33.02 -22.54
C LYS A 651 -15.84 32.25 -22.69
N ALA A 652 -15.23 32.26 -23.88
CA ALA A 652 -14.00 31.53 -24.15
C ALA A 652 -12.82 32.15 -23.38
N THR A 653 -12.17 31.35 -22.55
CA THR A 653 -10.91 31.71 -21.90
C THR A 653 -9.71 31.16 -22.66
N ASP A 654 -9.92 30.17 -23.53
CA ASP A 654 -8.87 29.59 -24.37
C ASP A 654 -9.40 29.27 -25.77
N ILE A 655 -8.86 29.96 -26.77
CA ILE A 655 -9.12 29.75 -28.19
C ILE A 655 -7.83 29.43 -28.95
N SER A 656 -6.77 29.04 -28.22
CA SER A 656 -5.44 28.81 -28.79
C SER A 656 -5.49 27.70 -29.82
N TYR A 657 -4.72 27.84 -30.90
CA TYR A 657 -4.63 26.86 -31.98
C TYR A 657 -5.96 26.47 -32.62
N LEU A 658 -7.03 27.26 -32.50
CA LEU A 658 -8.35 26.95 -33.08
C LEU A 658 -8.26 26.43 -34.52
N PHE A 659 -7.35 27.03 -35.31
CA PHE A 659 -7.00 26.63 -36.68
C PHE A 659 -5.50 26.31 -36.88
N GLY A 660 -4.79 25.88 -35.82
CA GLY A 660 -3.31 25.88 -35.74
C GLY A 660 -2.55 25.36 -36.97
N SER A 661 -2.86 24.14 -37.41
CA SER A 661 -2.23 23.45 -38.56
C SER A 661 -3.25 23.03 -39.61
N VAL A 662 -4.32 23.80 -39.81
CA VAL A 662 -5.31 23.51 -40.87
C VAL A 662 -4.64 23.68 -42.23
N THR A 663 -4.90 22.75 -43.16
CA THR A 663 -4.22 22.74 -44.47
C THR A 663 -4.63 23.93 -45.34
N SER A 664 -3.85 24.18 -46.40
CA SER A 664 -4.18 25.16 -47.45
C SER A 664 -5.49 24.85 -48.21
N ASN A 665 -6.16 23.74 -47.90
CA ASN A 665 -7.40 23.33 -48.55
C ASN A 665 -8.62 24.11 -48.03
N LEU A 666 -8.58 24.64 -46.79
CA LEU A 666 -9.67 25.45 -46.23
C LEU A 666 -9.72 26.80 -46.94
N TRP A 667 -10.64 26.96 -47.88
CA TRP A 667 -10.76 28.17 -48.70
C TRP A 667 -11.98 29.02 -48.34
N LYS A 668 -12.92 28.50 -47.54
CA LYS A 668 -14.11 29.25 -47.11
C LYS A 668 -14.47 28.98 -45.66
N VAL A 669 -14.55 30.05 -44.88
CA VAL A 669 -15.11 30.07 -43.52
C VAL A 669 -16.26 31.07 -43.49
N ASN A 670 -17.49 30.61 -43.23
CA ASN A 670 -18.61 31.49 -42.94
C ASN A 670 -18.58 31.84 -41.45
N TRP A 671 -18.44 33.13 -41.14
CA TRP A 671 -18.45 33.64 -39.79
C TRP A 671 -19.17 35.00 -39.74
N VAL A 672 -19.93 35.26 -38.68
CA VAL A 672 -20.56 36.56 -38.42
C VAL A 672 -19.95 37.13 -37.17
N GLN A 673 -19.43 38.36 -37.26
CA GLN A 673 -18.93 39.10 -36.10
C GLN A 673 -20.12 39.45 -35.20
N LYS A 674 -20.23 38.80 -34.04
CA LYS A 674 -21.23 39.07 -33.01
C LYS A 674 -20.63 39.81 -31.83
#